data_AF-A0A5C5YB96-F1
#
_entry.id   AF-A0A5C5YB96-F1
#
_cell.length_a   1.000
_cell.length_b   1.000
_cell.length_c   1.000
_cell.angle_alpha   90.00
_cell.angle_beta   90.00
_cell.angle_gamma   90.00
#
_symmetry.space_group_name_H-M   'P 1'
#
loop_
_entity.id
_entity.type
_entity.pdbx_description
1 polymer ?
#
loop_
_entity_poly.entity_id
_entity_poly.type
_entity_poly.pdbx_seq_one_letter_code
_entity_poly.pdbx_strand_id
1 'polypeptide(L)'
;MRVATWNVLNNPDNTTEDADFRTVLQAIGNETVGSVTKSLDLLTLSETDSSSISRVESILDGLYPHTDFGYVISPSDGGGDATGFVYDTSTMLLQESILVPGAFTHTTLRAKFRPIGTSGTEDFFVYSTHLKAGTSSSDRSRRGTEASLLHNDANSLGEGANVLITGDFNMKTSSEPAWSNLTAAGPGQVLDIYGPGGAGSWNDNGNFKHLHSQDPRTSGAGMDDRFDIQFASGEFFDGVGIDYIDGSYHVFGNNGTHTLNGSILTGTGASPSVLHALESASDHLPVVSDFEVSDSVQVIVNQTGGGTSVAESGVSDTYTLKLSHPPSHSVTVSVDPNSQLDLGYGAGVARSYIFTPQNWSSEQTISVTGVDDSVVEGPHLGTISHSSFSSDPDFNGLSIENISVNIIDNDYGPGISITHSGGGLDVAEGGQSDSYSVVLDTAPSSNVSVTVTPDGQLDLGSGQATSVVLTFTPSNWQSPQSVTVVAFDDAVIEGPHLGGIYHATSSSDPSYNDLAIEQLFAQVADNDLSPSQSVVISEIMYNPDTSEVGSLPEWLEIVNTGSSPVDLSGWYFADEDASWGSFPTGTILPPNQAAVVYDNRFTSDSVFRSAWNIPSDAIVSGVQWGSLSNSPSSSNEVLRLFDAGAFEIDYVNYDDAFPWPSDSPDGPSIYLTDLLADNSMGDSWTRSSVGIDGARAASSPFSSTDVGSPGDFPALPAPASLIVSESHGSTAVNEGGIADSIQVSLTGTPNSNVLVTLTPTNAQIDLGAGTGVPLVLTFTPADSGIPQSVFVSAEIDGFVEGYHWSAISISSQSSDQAFANLTANDITVGIQDVTLRGDMNGDGHIDSLDIAPFSIAIIDPQAYAQAFPGFDPNVLGDLTGDGIIDTLDIAPFSQLIMGT
;
A
#
# COMPACT_ATOMS: atom_id res chain seq x y z
N MET A 1 15.00 42.89 9.97
CA MET A 1 13.73 42.96 9.23
C MET A 1 12.62 43.43 10.15
N ARG A 2 11.68 44.27 9.71
CA ARG A 2 10.46 44.67 10.42
C ARG A 2 9.26 44.19 9.60
N VAL A 3 8.41 43.39 10.23
CA VAL A 3 7.23 42.78 9.63
C VAL A 3 5.98 43.27 10.34
N ALA A 4 4.99 43.71 9.58
CA ALA A 4 3.67 44.05 10.09
C ALA A 4 2.58 43.22 9.42
N THR A 5 1.49 42.96 10.15
CA THR A 5 0.23 42.44 9.61
C THR A 5 -0.89 43.41 9.91
N TRP A 6 -1.78 43.65 8.95
CA TRP A 6 -2.84 44.64 9.09
C TRP A 6 -4.13 44.26 8.34
N ASN A 7 -5.24 44.12 9.07
CA ASN A 7 -6.60 44.00 8.51
C ASN A 7 -7.22 45.40 8.28
N VAL A 8 -7.64 45.69 7.04
CA VAL A 8 -7.90 47.06 6.56
C VAL A 8 -9.31 47.36 6.03
N LEU A 9 -10.25 46.42 6.12
CA LEU A 9 -11.65 46.59 5.68
C LEU A 9 -11.78 47.18 4.25
N ASN A 10 -11.05 46.61 3.30
CA ASN A 10 -11.01 47.00 1.90
C ASN A 10 -10.52 48.44 1.62
N ASN A 11 -9.82 49.08 2.57
CA ASN A 11 -9.24 50.42 2.40
C ASN A 11 -7.72 50.36 2.13
N PRO A 12 -7.09 51.40 1.54
CA PRO A 12 -7.67 52.69 1.14
C PRO A 12 -8.28 52.73 -0.26
N ASP A 13 -9.44 53.38 -0.39
CA ASP A 13 -10.23 53.52 -1.62
C ASP A 13 -10.39 54.97 -2.09
N ASN A 14 -9.95 55.95 -1.30
CA ASN A 14 -9.85 57.35 -1.73
C ASN A 14 -8.70 58.13 -1.06
N THR A 15 -8.47 59.36 -1.52
CA THR A 15 -7.33 60.18 -1.07
C THR A 15 -7.39 60.57 0.41
N THR A 16 -8.57 60.47 1.04
CA THR A 16 -8.73 60.73 2.48
C THR A 16 -8.15 59.56 3.26
N GLU A 17 -8.55 58.33 2.93
CA GLU A 17 -8.00 57.12 3.55
C GLU A 17 -6.49 57.03 3.28
N ASP A 18 -5.99 57.40 2.09
CA ASP A 18 -4.55 57.44 1.84
C ASP A 18 -3.78 58.28 2.87
N ALA A 19 -4.39 59.35 3.40
CA ALA A 19 -3.76 60.21 4.40
C ALA A 19 -3.69 59.54 5.78
N ASP A 20 -4.71 58.76 6.15
CA ASP A 20 -4.73 57.99 7.38
C ASP A 20 -3.71 56.85 7.32
N PHE A 21 -3.70 56.07 6.23
CA PHE A 21 -2.69 55.04 5.98
C PHE A 21 -1.27 55.61 6.00
N ARG A 22 -1.05 56.75 5.34
CA ARG A 22 0.24 57.45 5.36
C ARG A 22 0.67 57.81 6.78
N THR A 23 -0.27 58.28 7.60
CA THR A 23 0.00 58.65 9.00
C THR A 23 0.40 57.43 9.83
N VAL A 24 -0.29 56.30 9.66
CA VAL A 24 0.01 55.05 10.38
C VAL A 24 1.35 54.45 9.93
N LEU A 25 1.55 54.24 8.63
CA LEU A 25 2.76 53.62 8.07
C LEU A 25 4.02 54.45 8.31
N GLN A 26 3.90 55.79 8.30
CA GLN A 26 5.00 56.68 8.68
C GLN A 26 5.31 56.57 10.19
N ALA A 27 4.29 56.41 11.03
CA ALA A 27 4.50 56.24 12.46
C ALA A 27 5.18 54.91 12.79
N ILE A 28 4.78 53.81 12.15
CA ILE A 28 5.45 52.49 12.26
C ILE A 28 6.91 52.60 11.82
N GLY A 29 7.20 53.26 10.70
CA GLY A 29 8.58 53.42 10.23
C GLY A 29 9.45 54.37 11.09
N ASN A 30 8.82 55.21 11.90
CA ASN A 30 9.51 56.09 12.86
C ASN A 30 9.69 55.44 14.24
N GLU A 31 9.09 54.28 14.47
CA GLU A 31 9.23 53.58 15.74
C GLU A 31 10.65 53.05 15.92
N THR A 32 11.18 53.24 17.13
CA THR A 32 12.50 52.75 17.52
C THR A 32 12.32 51.56 18.45
N VAL A 33 12.75 50.38 17.99
CA VAL A 33 12.81 49.16 18.80
C VAL A 33 14.28 48.95 19.16
N GLY A 34 14.56 48.84 20.46
CA GLY A 34 15.93 48.87 20.97
C GLY A 34 16.66 50.16 20.56
N SER A 35 17.67 50.05 19.70
CA SER A 35 18.42 51.18 19.14
C SER A 35 18.20 51.40 17.63
N VAL A 36 17.24 50.71 17.03
CA VAL A 36 17.03 50.70 15.57
C VAL A 36 15.71 51.39 15.24
N THR A 37 15.80 52.44 14.43
CA THR A 37 14.66 53.09 13.78
C THR A 37 14.69 52.71 12.30
N LYS A 38 13.62 52.08 11.80
CA LYS A 38 13.56 51.69 10.39
C LYS A 38 12.13 51.59 9.84
N SER A 39 12.01 51.72 8.53
CA SER A 39 10.78 51.45 7.77
C SER A 39 10.42 49.96 7.79
N LEU A 40 9.19 49.67 7.35
CA LEU A 40 8.73 48.30 7.09
C LEU A 40 9.56 47.64 6.00
N ASP A 41 9.92 46.37 6.20
CA ASP A 41 10.43 45.53 5.12
C ASP A 41 9.31 44.66 4.52
N LEU A 42 8.34 44.25 5.34
CA LEU A 42 7.20 43.44 4.92
C LEU A 42 5.92 43.90 5.61
N LEU A 43 4.85 44.00 4.84
CA LEU A 43 3.49 44.22 5.31
C LEU A 43 2.58 43.15 4.72
N THR A 44 1.96 42.35 5.57
CA THR A 44 0.89 41.42 5.18
C THR A 44 -0.46 42.13 5.38
N LEU A 45 -1.36 41.93 4.42
CA LEU A 45 -2.66 42.60 4.38
C LEU A 45 -3.79 41.59 4.22
N SER A 46 -4.84 41.78 5.00
CA SER A 46 -6.11 41.04 4.93
C SER A 46 -7.31 42.01 4.84
N GLU A 47 -8.43 41.50 4.34
CA GLU A 47 -9.59 42.31 3.93
C GLU A 47 -9.14 43.47 3.04
N THR A 48 -8.59 43.15 1.87
CA THR A 48 -8.24 44.14 0.86
C THR A 48 -9.09 43.95 -0.37
N ASP A 49 -9.19 44.98 -1.20
CA ASP A 49 -9.81 44.84 -2.52
C ASP A 49 -8.77 44.97 -3.65
N SER A 50 -9.25 44.92 -4.89
CA SER A 50 -8.40 45.00 -6.08
C SER A 50 -7.54 46.27 -6.18
N SER A 51 -7.85 47.31 -5.41
CA SER A 51 -7.16 48.60 -5.41
C SER A 51 -6.38 48.88 -4.12
N SER A 52 -6.82 48.37 -2.97
CA SER A 52 -6.26 48.71 -1.66
C SER A 52 -4.74 48.46 -1.57
N ILE A 53 -4.27 47.25 -1.95
CA ILE A 53 -2.84 46.88 -1.83
C ILE A 53 -1.95 47.76 -2.70
N SER A 54 -2.35 48.00 -3.95
CA SER A 54 -1.57 48.85 -4.86
C SER A 54 -1.44 50.28 -4.36
N ARG A 55 -2.42 50.75 -3.57
CA ARG A 55 -2.37 52.08 -2.98
C ARG A 55 -1.53 52.14 -1.73
N VAL A 56 -1.57 51.09 -0.90
CA VAL A 56 -0.66 50.95 0.23
C VAL A 56 0.80 50.96 -0.24
N GLU A 57 1.11 50.24 -1.32
CA GLU A 57 2.41 50.30 -1.99
C GLU A 57 2.76 51.74 -2.41
N SER A 58 1.87 52.42 -3.13
CA SER A 58 2.13 53.78 -3.60
C SER A 58 2.26 54.80 -2.47
N ILE A 59 1.62 54.56 -1.31
CA ILE A 59 1.80 55.36 -0.10
C ILE A 59 3.21 55.16 0.47
N LEU A 60 3.68 53.92 0.55
CA LEU A 60 5.02 53.56 1.05
C LEU A 60 6.13 54.13 0.15
N ASP A 61 6.01 54.01 -1.17
CA ASP A 61 6.93 54.66 -2.13
C ASP A 61 6.96 56.18 -1.95
N GLY A 62 5.78 56.79 -1.72
CA GLY A 62 5.69 58.22 -1.45
C GLY A 62 6.28 58.65 -0.10
N LEU A 63 6.30 57.75 0.89
CA LEU A 63 6.92 57.99 2.20
C LEU A 63 8.44 57.80 2.18
N TYR A 64 8.92 56.85 1.38
CA TYR A 64 10.32 56.43 1.33
C TYR A 64 10.85 56.49 -0.12
N PRO A 65 11.09 57.69 -0.68
CA PRO A 65 11.39 57.89 -2.11
C PRO A 65 12.75 57.34 -2.58
N HIS A 66 13.50 56.68 -1.71
CA HIS A 66 14.76 55.99 -2.02
C HIS A 66 14.63 54.46 -1.90
N THR A 67 13.42 54.00 -1.64
CA THR A 67 13.02 52.61 -1.53
C THR A 67 11.98 52.36 -2.63
N ASP A 68 12.00 51.17 -3.21
CA ASP A 68 11.02 50.73 -4.22
C ASP A 68 10.23 49.58 -3.58
N PHE A 69 8.94 49.77 -3.38
CA PHE A 69 8.07 48.74 -2.79
C PHE A 69 7.42 47.89 -3.90
N GLY A 70 7.46 46.57 -3.71
CA GLY A 70 6.74 45.62 -4.54
C GLY A 70 5.50 45.12 -3.83
N TYR A 71 4.55 44.56 -4.57
CA TYR A 71 3.38 43.91 -3.97
C TYR A 71 2.97 42.63 -4.68
N VAL A 72 2.26 41.77 -3.95
CA VAL A 72 1.59 40.56 -4.46
C VAL A 72 0.19 40.52 -3.86
N ILE A 73 -0.80 40.16 -4.67
CA ILE A 73 -2.21 40.13 -4.28
C ILE A 73 -2.86 38.83 -4.74
N SER A 74 -3.69 38.24 -3.88
CA SER A 74 -4.53 37.10 -4.25
C SER A 74 -5.70 37.54 -5.14
N PRO A 75 -6.33 36.63 -5.90
CA PRO A 75 -7.67 36.91 -6.42
C PRO A 75 -8.62 37.24 -5.27
N SER A 76 -9.56 38.17 -5.50
CA SER A 76 -10.69 38.40 -4.61
C SER A 76 -11.50 37.11 -4.45
N ASP A 77 -11.95 36.85 -3.22
CA ASP A 77 -12.84 35.76 -2.90
C ASP A 77 -14.29 36.06 -3.36
N GLY A 78 -15.21 35.15 -3.04
CA GLY A 78 -16.63 35.31 -3.38
C GLY A 78 -17.32 36.50 -2.66
N GLY A 79 -16.69 37.06 -1.62
CA GLY A 79 -17.12 38.25 -0.89
C GLY A 79 -16.51 39.55 -1.43
N GLY A 80 -15.44 39.47 -2.23
CA GLY A 80 -14.72 40.61 -2.80
C GLY A 80 -13.34 40.85 -2.17
N ASP A 81 -13.03 40.16 -1.07
CA ASP A 81 -11.83 40.39 -0.27
C ASP A 81 -10.64 39.61 -0.83
N ALA A 82 -9.45 40.19 -0.71
CA ALA A 82 -8.18 39.63 -1.09
C ALA A 82 -7.19 39.71 0.07
N THR A 83 -6.18 38.86 0.02
CA THR A 83 -5.00 38.92 0.90
C THR A 83 -3.76 39.23 0.06
N GLY A 84 -2.73 39.76 0.69
CA GLY A 84 -1.48 39.99 -0.03
C GLY A 84 -0.34 40.53 0.82
N PHE A 85 0.68 40.96 0.10
CA PHE A 85 1.95 41.44 0.63
C PHE A 85 2.33 42.75 -0.03
N VAL A 86 2.91 43.67 0.74
CA VAL A 86 3.72 44.79 0.24
C VAL A 86 5.09 44.69 0.89
N TYR A 87 6.16 44.79 0.12
CA TYR A 87 7.52 44.54 0.61
C TYR A 87 8.55 45.48 0.00
N ASP A 88 9.59 45.79 0.77
CA ASP A 88 10.72 46.61 0.34
C ASP A 88 11.64 45.77 -0.58
N THR A 89 11.69 46.11 -1.87
CA THR A 89 12.50 45.36 -2.86
C THR A 89 14.00 45.60 -2.72
N SER A 90 14.41 46.55 -1.87
CA SER A 90 15.82 46.83 -1.56
C SER A 90 16.34 45.99 -0.40
N THR A 91 15.44 45.46 0.43
CA THR A 91 15.78 44.54 1.54
C THR A 91 15.30 43.11 1.32
N MET A 92 14.37 42.86 0.38
CA MET A 92 13.83 41.52 0.11
C MET A 92 13.66 41.20 -1.38
N LEU A 93 13.93 39.94 -1.73
CA LEU A 93 13.66 39.36 -3.05
C LEU A 93 12.52 38.35 -2.94
N LEU A 94 11.43 38.59 -3.66
CA LEU A 94 10.37 37.60 -3.85
C LEU A 94 10.88 36.45 -4.72
N GLN A 95 10.93 35.24 -4.16
CA GLN A 95 11.32 34.02 -4.87
C GLN A 95 10.12 33.32 -5.49
N GLU A 96 9.01 33.27 -4.75
CA GLU A 96 7.80 32.53 -5.10
C GLU A 96 6.59 33.16 -4.41
N SER A 97 5.41 33.07 -5.05
CA SER A 97 4.13 33.31 -4.40
C SER A 97 3.10 32.33 -4.92
N ILE A 98 2.36 31.67 -4.02
CA ILE A 98 1.30 30.73 -4.36
C ILE A 98 0.03 30.99 -3.55
N LEU A 99 -1.11 30.57 -4.12
CA LEU A 99 -2.33 30.39 -3.34
C LEU A 99 -2.21 29.08 -2.57
N VAL A 100 -2.41 29.14 -1.25
CA VAL A 100 -2.37 27.93 -0.42
C VAL A 100 -3.54 27.02 -0.84
N PRO A 101 -3.27 25.78 -1.26
CA PRO A 101 -4.34 24.88 -1.69
C PRO A 101 -5.28 24.54 -0.54
N GLY A 102 -6.59 24.61 -0.81
CA GLY A 102 -7.60 24.19 0.15
C GLY A 102 -8.85 25.06 0.12
N ALA A 103 -9.89 24.58 0.79
CA ALA A 103 -11.16 25.30 0.89
C ALA A 103 -11.09 26.30 2.05
N PHE A 104 -10.43 27.44 1.86
CA PHE A 104 -10.47 28.56 2.81
C PHE A 104 -11.72 29.42 2.62
N THR A 105 -12.20 30.07 3.69
CA THR A 105 -13.29 31.05 3.61
C THR A 105 -12.83 32.30 2.88
N HIS A 106 -11.64 32.80 3.21
CA HIS A 106 -10.97 33.88 2.49
C HIS A 106 -9.69 33.35 1.86
N THR A 107 -9.35 33.82 0.67
CA THR A 107 -8.17 33.36 -0.06
C THR A 107 -6.90 33.60 0.78
N THR A 108 -6.09 32.56 0.97
CA THR A 108 -4.80 32.66 1.68
C THR A 108 -3.65 32.59 0.69
N LEU A 109 -2.70 33.52 0.84
CA LEU A 109 -1.50 33.61 0.01
C LEU A 109 -0.26 33.25 0.83
N ARG A 110 0.65 32.45 0.25
CA ARG A 110 1.99 32.18 0.80
C ARG A 110 3.03 32.74 -0.16
N ALA A 111 4.00 33.46 0.35
CA ALA A 111 5.17 33.90 -0.40
C ALA A 111 6.46 33.38 0.23
N LYS A 112 7.47 33.13 -0.62
CA LYS A 112 8.84 32.84 -0.22
C LYS A 112 9.70 34.07 -0.49
N PHE A 113 10.32 34.62 0.54
CA PHE A 113 11.21 35.76 0.45
C PHE A 113 12.64 35.39 0.81
N ARG A 114 13.59 36.08 0.15
CA ARG A 114 15.01 36.07 0.50
C ARG A 114 15.44 37.46 0.94
N PRO A 115 15.99 37.65 2.15
CA PRO A 115 16.60 38.92 2.51
C PRO A 115 17.78 39.25 1.58
N ILE A 116 17.86 40.48 1.08
CA ILE A 116 18.92 40.90 0.18
C ILE A 116 20.26 40.90 0.92
N GLY A 117 21.28 40.34 0.26
CA GLY A 117 22.63 40.21 0.82
C GLY A 117 22.92 38.83 1.42
N THR A 118 21.92 37.96 1.50
CA THR A 118 22.05 36.61 2.07
C THR A 118 22.29 35.53 1.02
N SER A 119 22.75 34.35 1.46
CA SER A 119 23.11 33.23 0.58
C SER A 119 21.89 32.40 0.13
N GLY A 120 20.77 32.52 0.86
CA GLY A 120 19.52 31.80 0.62
C GLY A 120 19.19 30.74 1.67
N THR A 121 20.08 30.50 2.64
CA THR A 121 19.78 29.75 3.87
C THR A 121 18.77 30.51 4.75
N GLU A 122 18.73 31.83 4.61
CA GLU A 122 17.84 32.76 5.29
C GLU A 122 16.53 32.96 4.51
N ASP A 123 16.23 32.09 3.54
CA ASP A 123 14.92 32.12 2.88
C ASP A 123 13.83 31.79 3.90
N PHE A 124 12.73 32.52 3.85
CA PHE A 124 11.58 32.27 4.72
C PHE A 124 10.26 32.35 3.98
N PHE A 125 9.29 31.62 4.50
CA PHE A 125 7.92 31.57 4.00
C PHE A 125 7.03 32.42 4.89
N VAL A 126 6.19 33.24 4.28
CA VAL A 126 5.22 34.07 4.98
C VAL A 126 3.82 33.87 4.42
N TYR A 127 2.84 33.77 5.31
CA TYR A 127 1.43 33.62 4.98
C TYR A 127 0.68 34.91 5.31
N SER A 128 -0.20 35.33 4.40
CA SER A 128 -1.23 36.33 4.66
C SER A 128 -2.58 35.64 4.76
N THR A 129 -3.17 35.70 5.95
CA THR A 129 -4.29 34.85 6.37
C THR A 129 -5.48 35.68 6.81
N HIS A 130 -6.68 35.22 6.49
CA HIS A 130 -7.92 35.69 7.12
C HIS A 130 -8.85 34.49 7.35
N LEU A 131 -8.94 34.03 8.60
CA LEU A 131 -9.75 32.88 8.97
C LEU A 131 -11.20 33.26 9.20
N LYS A 132 -12.10 32.27 9.08
CA LYS A 132 -13.55 32.44 9.24
C LYS A 132 -13.92 33.26 10.49
N ALA A 133 -14.56 34.42 10.27
CA ALA A 133 -15.15 35.23 11.33
C ALA A 133 -16.37 34.58 11.99
N GLY A 134 -16.77 35.09 13.16
CA GLY A 134 -18.00 34.69 13.86
C GLY A 134 -17.78 33.89 15.14
N THR A 135 -18.88 33.67 15.89
CA THR A 135 -18.84 33.15 17.26
C THR A 135 -19.57 31.83 17.46
N SER A 136 -20.17 31.26 16.40
CA SER A 136 -20.86 29.97 16.52
C SER A 136 -19.88 28.81 16.68
N SER A 137 -20.37 27.64 17.10
CA SER A 137 -19.55 26.43 17.11
C SER A 137 -19.09 26.04 15.72
N SER A 138 -19.92 26.24 14.69
CA SER A 138 -19.55 26.02 13.29
C SER A 138 -18.46 26.96 12.81
N ASP A 139 -18.47 28.25 13.21
CA ASP A 139 -17.41 29.20 12.84
C ASP A 139 -16.07 28.76 13.45
N ARG A 140 -16.06 28.38 14.74
CA ARG A 140 -14.85 27.83 15.41
C ARG A 140 -14.33 26.56 14.76
N SER A 141 -15.22 25.64 14.40
CA SER A 141 -14.86 24.40 13.71
C SER A 141 -14.24 24.70 12.34
N ARG A 142 -14.85 25.64 11.60
CA ARG A 142 -14.36 26.08 10.30
C ARG A 142 -12.96 26.69 10.39
N ARG A 143 -12.70 27.58 11.36
CA ARG A 143 -11.35 28.09 11.63
C ARG A 143 -10.37 26.97 11.94
N GLY A 144 -10.80 25.96 12.71
CA GLY A 144 -10.01 24.76 12.99
C GLY A 144 -9.58 24.02 11.72
N THR A 145 -10.51 23.82 10.78
CA THR A 145 -10.22 23.20 9.47
C THR A 145 -9.25 24.04 8.65
N GLU A 146 -9.42 25.37 8.61
CA GLU A 146 -8.55 26.27 7.86
C GLU A 146 -7.14 26.32 8.46
N ALA A 147 -7.03 26.33 9.78
CA ALA A 147 -5.76 26.21 10.50
C ALA A 147 -5.04 24.88 10.19
N SER A 148 -5.76 23.77 10.06
CA SER A 148 -5.17 22.50 9.62
C SER A 148 -4.62 22.56 8.19
N LEU A 149 -5.27 23.30 7.28
CA LEU A 149 -4.75 23.51 5.93
C LEU A 149 -3.43 24.29 5.95
N LEU A 150 -3.35 25.35 6.77
CA LEU A 150 -2.12 26.12 6.97
C LEU A 150 -1.00 25.25 7.54
N HIS A 151 -1.30 24.49 8.59
CA HIS A 151 -0.32 23.62 9.24
C HIS A 151 0.16 22.49 8.31
N ASN A 152 -0.73 21.90 7.51
CA ASN A 152 -0.36 20.87 6.53
C ASN A 152 0.53 21.43 5.42
N ASP A 153 0.21 22.63 4.92
CA ASP A 153 1.05 23.31 3.93
C ASP A 153 2.43 23.66 4.51
N ALA A 154 2.50 24.14 5.75
CA ALA A 154 3.75 24.39 6.46
C ALA A 154 4.57 23.09 6.66
N ASN A 155 3.93 21.99 7.08
CA ASN A 155 4.59 20.68 7.23
C ASN A 155 5.20 20.20 5.90
N SER A 156 4.58 20.53 4.76
CA SER A 156 5.09 20.13 3.44
C SER A 156 6.38 20.83 3.02
N LEU A 157 6.76 21.92 3.71
CA LEU A 157 8.01 22.64 3.47
C LEU A 157 9.24 21.90 4.04
N GLY A 158 9.02 20.96 4.97
CA GLY A 158 10.06 20.17 5.62
C GLY A 158 10.63 20.81 6.88
N GLU A 159 11.37 20.00 7.65
CA GLU A 159 12.01 20.43 8.90
C GLU A 159 13.09 21.48 8.63
N GLY A 160 13.23 22.48 9.51
CA GLY A 160 14.20 23.56 9.35
C GLY A 160 13.74 24.68 8.40
N ALA A 161 12.48 24.70 7.99
CA ALA A 161 11.92 25.77 7.18
C ALA A 161 11.50 26.97 8.04
N ASN A 162 12.04 28.15 7.76
CA ASN A 162 11.60 29.39 8.40
C ASN A 162 10.17 29.74 7.96
N VAL A 163 9.17 29.55 8.83
CA VAL A 163 7.75 29.81 8.54
C VAL A 163 7.18 30.90 9.44
N LEU A 164 6.53 31.90 8.83
CA LEU A 164 5.82 32.98 9.51
C LEU A 164 4.36 33.01 9.05
N ILE A 165 3.41 32.69 9.92
CA ILE A 165 1.97 32.73 9.62
C ILE A 165 1.35 33.96 10.29
N THR A 166 0.86 34.89 9.48
CA THR A 166 0.33 36.18 9.96
C THR A 166 -1.07 36.43 9.42
N GLY A 167 -1.80 37.32 10.10
CA GLY A 167 -3.10 37.79 9.65
C GLY A 167 -4.14 37.77 10.74
N ASP A 168 -5.39 37.79 10.31
CA ASP A 168 -6.57 37.76 11.17
C ASP A 168 -7.05 36.31 11.36
N PHE A 169 -6.96 35.84 12.59
CA PHE A 169 -7.38 34.49 12.97
C PHE A 169 -8.79 34.43 13.53
N ASN A 170 -9.45 35.56 13.82
CA ASN A 170 -10.81 35.63 14.35
C ASN A 170 -11.05 34.77 15.62
N MET A 171 -9.98 34.40 16.34
CA MET A 171 -10.05 33.57 17.54
C MET A 171 -10.30 34.44 18.78
N LYS A 172 -11.21 34.00 19.65
CA LYS A 172 -11.48 34.66 20.93
C LYS A 172 -10.64 34.11 22.08
N THR A 173 -10.07 32.92 21.90
CA THR A 173 -9.20 32.27 22.88
C THR A 173 -8.24 31.30 22.22
N SER A 174 -7.07 31.11 22.82
CA SER A 174 -6.12 30.05 22.46
C SER A 174 -6.62 28.62 22.75
N SER A 175 -7.81 28.48 23.35
CA SER A 175 -8.47 27.16 23.50
C SER A 175 -9.26 26.74 22.25
N GLU A 176 -9.32 27.56 21.21
CA GLU A 176 -10.00 27.21 19.97
C GLU A 176 -9.19 26.16 19.16
N PRO A 177 -9.85 25.27 18.40
CA PRO A 177 -9.16 24.24 17.60
C PRO A 177 -8.11 24.80 16.64
N ALA A 178 -8.34 26.02 16.11
CA ALA A 178 -7.38 26.67 15.22
C ALA A 178 -6.01 26.87 15.87
N TRP A 179 -5.97 27.26 17.16
CA TRP A 179 -4.71 27.42 17.90
C TRP A 179 -3.98 26.09 18.05
N SER A 180 -4.66 25.04 18.51
CA SER A 180 -4.03 23.73 18.70
C SER A 180 -3.55 23.13 17.39
N ASN A 181 -4.24 23.40 16.28
CA ASN A 181 -3.86 22.88 14.97
C ASN A 181 -2.62 23.60 14.41
N LEU A 182 -2.50 24.92 14.57
CA LEU A 182 -1.31 25.67 14.15
C LEU A 182 -0.08 25.33 14.98
N THR A 183 -0.27 25.14 16.29
CA THR A 183 0.82 24.89 17.26
C THR A 183 1.13 23.40 17.47
N ALA A 184 0.49 22.52 16.69
CA ALA A 184 0.73 21.07 16.74
C ALA A 184 2.18 20.74 16.39
N ALA A 185 2.71 19.68 17.01
CA ALA A 185 4.07 19.22 16.75
C ALA A 185 4.20 18.64 15.34
N GLY A 186 5.29 18.95 14.66
CA GLY A 186 5.61 18.52 13.31
C GLY A 186 6.53 19.52 12.61
N PRO A 187 7.00 19.23 11.38
CA PRO A 187 7.93 20.09 10.65
C PRO A 187 7.46 21.53 10.39
N GLY A 188 6.15 21.76 10.38
CA GLY A 188 5.49 23.06 10.22
C GLY A 188 4.91 23.60 11.51
N GLN A 189 5.40 23.16 12.68
CA GLN A 189 4.99 23.68 13.97
C GLN A 189 5.34 25.17 14.07
N VAL A 190 4.36 25.99 14.44
CA VAL A 190 4.57 27.41 14.72
C VAL A 190 4.19 27.76 16.16
N LEU A 191 4.83 28.79 16.69
CA LEU A 191 4.69 29.31 18.05
C LEU A 191 4.17 30.74 17.99
N ASP A 192 3.38 31.14 18.98
CA ASP A 192 3.00 32.55 19.15
C ASP A 192 4.25 33.37 19.46
N ILE A 193 4.58 34.37 18.64
CA ILE A 193 5.78 35.21 18.81
C ILE A 193 5.77 35.95 20.15
N TYR A 194 4.59 36.29 20.68
CA TYR A 194 4.51 36.90 22.01
C TYR A 194 4.97 35.95 23.13
N GLY A 195 5.01 34.64 22.86
CA GLY A 195 5.43 33.61 23.78
C GLY A 195 4.31 33.18 24.75
N PRO A 196 4.66 32.49 25.85
CA PRO A 196 3.70 31.82 26.73
C PRO A 196 2.63 32.74 27.36
N GLY A 197 2.91 34.04 27.46
CA GLY A 197 1.98 35.03 27.99
C GLY A 197 0.87 35.43 27.01
N GLY A 198 0.92 34.97 25.76
CA GLY A 198 0.00 35.36 24.70
C GLY A 198 -1.24 34.47 24.64
N ALA A 199 -1.11 33.23 25.08
CA ALA A 199 -2.22 32.29 25.18
C ALA A 199 -3.20 32.69 26.29
N GLY A 200 -4.50 32.58 26.02
CA GLY A 200 -5.54 32.88 27.00
C GLY A 200 -6.93 33.07 26.39
N SER A 201 -7.83 33.65 27.17
CA SER A 201 -9.18 34.05 26.73
C SER A 201 -9.19 35.57 26.59
N TRP A 202 -9.12 36.07 25.37
CA TRP A 202 -8.87 37.48 25.07
C TRP A 202 -10.14 38.34 25.13
N ASN A 203 -11.26 37.79 24.68
CA ASN A 203 -12.57 38.43 24.64
C ASN A 203 -12.97 39.05 25.98
N ASP A 204 -13.36 40.33 25.97
CA ASP A 204 -13.80 41.10 27.14
C ASP A 204 -12.86 40.95 28.35
N ASN A 205 -11.56 40.76 28.10
CA ASN A 205 -10.59 40.47 29.14
C ASN A 205 -9.57 41.60 29.31
N GLY A 206 -9.72 42.33 30.42
CA GLY A 206 -8.85 43.43 30.80
C GLY A 206 -7.35 43.07 30.94
N ASN A 207 -7.02 41.80 31.18
CA ASN A 207 -5.63 41.35 31.34
C ASN A 207 -4.86 41.28 30.00
N PHE A 208 -5.58 41.25 28.87
CA PHE A 208 -5.01 41.15 27.53
C PHE A 208 -5.10 42.45 26.74
N LYS A 209 -5.45 43.57 27.39
CA LYS A 209 -5.66 44.85 26.70
C LYS A 209 -4.49 45.33 25.86
N HIS A 210 -3.26 45.04 26.26
CA HIS A 210 -2.07 45.37 25.47
C HIS A 210 -1.89 44.50 24.22
N LEU A 211 -2.65 43.41 24.11
CA LEU A 211 -2.69 42.50 22.96
C LEU A 211 -4.00 42.59 22.16
N HIS A 212 -4.96 43.40 22.60
CA HIS A 212 -6.19 43.59 21.82
C HIS A 212 -5.85 44.26 20.49
N SER A 213 -6.32 43.67 19.39
CA SER A 213 -6.06 44.14 18.02
C SER A 213 -7.33 44.46 17.26
N GLN A 214 -8.52 44.11 17.75
CA GLN A 214 -9.80 44.26 17.04
C GLN A 214 -10.17 45.70 16.62
N ASP A 215 -11.39 45.89 16.13
CA ASP A 215 -12.07 47.16 15.83
C ASP A 215 -11.73 48.29 16.81
N PRO A 216 -10.96 49.29 16.35
CA PRO A 216 -10.55 50.42 17.18
C PRO A 216 -11.69 51.39 17.51
N ARG A 217 -12.91 51.17 17.00
CA ARG A 217 -14.06 52.07 17.14
C ARG A 217 -15.03 51.59 18.22
N THR A 218 -15.67 52.53 18.91
CA THR A 218 -16.79 52.17 19.83
C THR A 218 -18.07 51.80 19.07
N SER A 219 -18.19 52.24 17.80
CA SER A 219 -19.41 52.06 17.00
C SER A 219 -19.54 50.69 16.33
N GLY A 220 -18.47 49.89 16.27
CA GLY A 220 -18.57 48.47 15.92
C GLY A 220 -18.54 47.61 17.19
N ALA A 221 -17.44 46.92 17.46
CA ALA A 221 -17.29 46.05 18.64
C ALA A 221 -16.51 46.68 19.80
N GLY A 222 -15.58 47.59 19.50
CA GLY A 222 -14.62 48.14 20.46
C GLY A 222 -13.44 47.21 20.71
N MET A 223 -12.40 47.75 21.34
CA MET A 223 -11.17 47.00 21.63
C MET A 223 -11.41 46.01 22.78
N ASP A 224 -11.64 44.73 22.47
CA ASP A 224 -11.76 43.66 23.47
C ASP A 224 -11.27 42.25 23.05
N ASP A 225 -10.84 42.04 21.80
CA ASP A 225 -10.27 40.77 21.30
C ASP A 225 -8.85 40.90 20.72
N ARG A 226 -8.12 39.78 20.65
CA ARG A 226 -6.83 39.60 19.94
C ARG A 226 -7.08 38.73 18.70
N PHE A 227 -7.35 39.35 17.57
CA PHE A 227 -7.63 38.63 16.32
C PHE A 227 -6.41 38.51 15.42
N ASP A 228 -5.54 39.51 15.44
CA ASP A 228 -4.34 39.56 14.61
C ASP A 228 -3.16 38.99 15.39
N ILE A 229 -2.56 37.96 14.82
CA ILE A 229 -1.47 37.22 15.46
C ILE A 229 -0.37 37.01 14.42
N GLN A 230 0.87 36.96 14.89
CA GLN A 230 2.00 36.45 14.11
C GLN A 230 2.50 35.19 14.81
N PHE A 231 2.47 34.07 14.10
CA PHE A 231 3.07 32.81 14.54
C PHE A 231 4.35 32.57 13.75
N ALA A 232 5.40 32.10 14.41
CA ALA A 232 6.68 31.79 13.79
C ALA A 232 7.14 30.37 14.15
N SER A 233 7.81 29.69 13.23
CA SER A 233 8.44 28.40 13.48
C SER A 233 9.64 28.53 14.45
N GLY A 234 10.14 27.40 14.96
CA GLY A 234 11.20 27.36 15.98
C GLY A 234 12.52 28.01 15.54
N GLU A 235 12.77 28.02 14.24
CA GLU A 235 13.93 28.57 13.54
C GLU A 235 14.03 30.09 13.70
N PHE A 236 12.95 30.78 14.03
CA PHE A 236 12.99 32.21 14.36
C PHE A 236 13.42 32.50 15.81
N PHE A 237 13.81 31.49 16.58
CA PHE A 237 14.16 31.63 18.01
C PHE A 237 15.45 30.90 18.40
N ASP A 238 16.26 30.47 17.44
CA ASP A 238 17.47 29.69 17.66
C ASP A 238 18.77 30.51 17.57
N GLY A 239 18.68 31.80 17.22
CA GLY A 239 19.81 32.70 17.05
C GLY A 239 20.55 32.56 15.72
N VAL A 240 19.97 31.87 14.73
CA VAL A 240 20.56 31.56 13.42
C VAL A 240 19.75 32.19 12.28
N GLY A 241 20.45 32.73 11.28
CA GLY A 241 19.80 33.24 10.06
C GLY A 241 18.88 34.42 10.36
N ILE A 242 17.57 34.16 10.47
CA ILE A 242 16.56 35.16 10.84
C ILE A 242 16.02 34.86 12.23
N ASP A 243 16.38 35.69 13.21
CA ASP A 243 15.96 35.49 14.60
C ASP A 243 15.02 36.60 15.06
N TYR A 244 14.02 36.29 15.87
CA TYR A 244 13.10 37.27 16.44
C TYR A 244 13.79 38.14 17.49
N ILE A 245 13.62 39.45 17.39
CA ILE A 245 14.13 40.38 18.40
C ILE A 245 13.18 40.39 19.59
N ASP A 246 13.61 39.78 20.70
CA ASP A 246 12.80 39.67 21.91
C ASP A 246 12.22 41.01 22.38
N GLY A 247 10.94 40.97 22.74
CA GLY A 247 10.15 42.15 23.15
C GLY A 247 9.78 43.12 22.02
N SER A 248 10.06 42.83 20.75
CA SER A 248 9.65 43.70 19.64
C SER A 248 8.19 43.54 19.21
N TYR A 249 7.58 42.37 19.45
CA TYR A 249 6.18 42.11 19.13
C TYR A 249 5.26 43.04 19.91
N HIS A 250 4.38 43.77 19.22
CA HIS A 250 3.32 44.55 19.84
C HIS A 250 2.18 44.89 18.86
N VAL A 251 1.01 45.23 19.41
CA VAL A 251 -0.10 45.81 18.65
C VAL A 251 0.13 47.32 18.53
N PHE A 252 0.41 47.81 17.32
CA PHE A 252 0.83 49.18 17.10
C PHE A 252 -0.25 50.19 17.51
N GLY A 253 0.14 51.19 18.30
CA GLY A 253 -0.76 52.18 18.87
C GLY A 253 -1.54 51.72 20.10
N ASN A 254 -1.44 50.45 20.51
CA ASN A 254 -2.07 49.92 21.70
C ASN A 254 -1.03 49.51 22.76
N ASN A 255 -1.04 50.19 23.90
CA ASN A 255 -0.22 49.86 25.08
C ASN A 255 -1.07 49.41 26.28
N GLY A 256 -2.32 48.98 26.04
CA GLY A 256 -3.25 48.51 27.06
C GLY A 256 -3.93 49.60 27.89
N THR A 257 -3.78 50.89 27.53
CA THR A 257 -4.39 52.01 28.27
C THR A 257 -5.78 52.42 27.78
N HIS A 258 -6.25 51.91 26.63
CA HIS A 258 -7.61 52.16 26.14
C HIS A 258 -8.68 51.69 27.13
N THR A 259 -9.93 52.09 26.97
CA THR A 259 -11.05 51.54 27.74
C THR A 259 -11.43 50.19 27.13
N LEU A 260 -11.64 49.16 27.97
CA LEU A 260 -12.11 47.84 27.50
C LEU A 260 -13.48 47.99 26.82
N ASN A 261 -13.69 47.34 25.68
CA ASN A 261 -14.88 47.51 24.82
C ASN A 261 -15.06 48.95 24.27
N GLY A 262 -14.02 49.77 24.33
CA GLY A 262 -14.05 51.18 23.94
C GLY A 262 -13.11 51.47 22.77
N SER A 263 -13.19 52.71 22.26
CA SER A 263 -12.31 53.16 21.17
C SER A 263 -10.83 53.24 21.59
N ILE A 264 -9.95 52.96 20.64
CA ILE A 264 -8.49 53.12 20.77
C ILE A 264 -8.10 54.56 21.13
N LEU A 265 -8.94 55.56 20.80
CA LEU A 265 -8.73 56.97 21.12
C LEU A 265 -8.67 57.28 22.62
N THR A 266 -9.18 56.37 23.45
CA THR A 266 -9.09 56.49 24.91
C THR A 266 -7.72 56.09 25.45
N GLY A 267 -6.90 55.45 24.61
CA GLY A 267 -5.54 55.01 24.93
C GLY A 267 -4.48 56.08 24.70
N THR A 268 -3.24 55.68 24.97
CA THR A 268 -2.05 56.55 24.89
C THR A 268 -0.87 55.88 24.17
N GLY A 269 -1.12 54.79 23.45
CA GLY A 269 -0.08 54.00 22.79
C GLY A 269 0.58 54.70 21.59
N ALA A 270 -0.04 55.75 21.05
CA ALA A 270 0.54 56.60 20.02
C ALA A 270 0.10 58.06 20.16
N SER A 271 0.62 58.93 19.28
CA SER A 271 0.18 60.33 19.24
C SER A 271 -1.30 60.43 18.87
N PRO A 272 -2.03 61.49 19.31
CA PRO A 272 -3.46 61.61 19.02
C PRO A 272 -3.80 61.53 17.52
N SER A 273 -2.96 62.08 16.63
CA SER A 273 -3.19 61.99 15.19
C SER A 273 -3.04 60.56 14.66
N VAL A 274 -2.10 59.79 15.20
CA VAL A 274 -1.91 58.37 14.83
C VAL A 274 -3.08 57.53 15.35
N LEU A 275 -3.57 57.77 16.57
CA LEU A 275 -4.74 57.05 17.11
C LEU A 275 -6.01 57.32 16.29
N HIS A 276 -6.23 58.55 15.82
CA HIS A 276 -7.35 58.86 14.91
C HIS A 276 -7.19 58.19 13.54
N ALA A 277 -5.98 58.18 13.00
CA ALA A 277 -5.70 57.49 11.74
C ALA A 277 -5.93 55.98 11.88
N LEU A 278 -5.49 55.36 12.99
CA LEU A 278 -5.76 53.95 13.30
C LEU A 278 -7.26 53.66 13.42
N GLU A 279 -8.01 54.48 14.16
CA GLU A 279 -9.47 54.35 14.28
C GLU A 279 -10.18 54.45 12.91
N SER A 280 -9.67 55.29 12.00
CA SER A 280 -10.27 55.52 10.68
C SER A 280 -9.90 54.43 9.67
N ALA A 281 -8.63 54.02 9.64
CA ALA A 281 -8.06 53.16 8.59
C ALA A 281 -8.18 51.65 8.86
N SER A 282 -8.24 51.23 10.13
CA SER A 282 -8.11 49.82 10.47
C SER A 282 -9.46 49.15 10.61
N ASP A 283 -9.63 47.94 10.08
CA ASP A 283 -10.62 47.03 10.69
C ASP A 283 -10.06 46.55 12.01
N HIS A 284 -8.84 46.02 11.99
CA HIS A 284 -8.09 45.64 13.18
C HIS A 284 -6.72 46.33 13.18
N LEU A 285 -6.24 46.72 14.36
CA LEU A 285 -4.96 47.37 14.56
C LEU A 285 -3.79 46.53 14.01
N PRO A 286 -2.77 47.18 13.43
CA PRO A 286 -1.61 46.47 12.91
C PRO A 286 -0.78 45.85 14.04
N VAL A 287 -0.25 44.65 13.80
CA VAL A 287 0.67 43.95 14.71
C VAL A 287 2.06 43.93 14.08
N VAL A 288 3.07 44.34 14.84
CA VAL A 288 4.44 44.57 14.37
C VAL A 288 5.43 43.73 15.17
N SER A 289 6.40 43.12 14.48
CA SER A 289 7.54 42.42 15.07
C SER A 289 8.82 42.76 14.30
N ASP A 290 9.95 42.81 15.01
CA ASP A 290 11.27 42.95 14.42
C ASP A 290 12.06 41.65 14.53
N PHE A 291 12.86 41.39 13.51
CA PHE A 291 13.72 40.23 13.37
C PHE A 291 15.14 40.70 13.04
N GLU A 292 16.15 40.08 13.62
CA GLU A 292 17.53 40.24 13.22
C GLU A 292 17.78 39.32 12.02
N VAL A 293 18.18 39.90 10.89
CA VAL A 293 18.69 39.10 9.76
C VAL A 293 20.19 39.08 9.93
N SER A 294 20.70 38.00 10.51
CA SER A 294 22.12 37.77 10.65
C SER A 294 22.65 37.12 9.37
N ASP A 295 23.70 37.69 8.80
CA ASP A 295 24.55 36.99 7.83
C ASP A 295 25.61 36.17 8.57
N SER A 296 25.21 35.59 9.72
CA SER A 296 26.16 34.96 10.64
C SER A 296 26.86 33.81 9.91
N VAL A 297 28.19 33.84 9.97
CA VAL A 297 28.97 32.80 9.32
C VAL A 297 28.88 31.52 10.13
N GLN A 298 28.69 30.40 9.46
CA GLN A 298 28.42 29.12 10.09
C GLN A 298 29.23 28.00 9.43
N VAL A 299 29.38 26.91 10.17
CA VAL A 299 29.74 25.61 9.61
C VAL A 299 28.45 24.81 9.49
N ILE A 300 27.99 24.61 8.26
CA ILE A 300 26.79 23.82 7.96
C ILE A 300 27.16 22.35 8.05
N VAL A 301 26.41 21.60 8.86
CA VAL A 301 26.51 20.15 9.04
C VAL A 301 25.29 19.50 8.40
N ASN A 302 25.49 18.56 7.47
CA ASN A 302 24.39 17.83 6.83
C ASN A 302 24.60 16.32 7.00
N GLN A 303 23.77 15.70 7.84
CA GLN A 303 23.74 14.25 8.02
C GLN A 303 22.97 13.57 6.88
N THR A 304 23.46 12.43 6.38
CA THR A 304 22.71 11.68 5.36
C THR A 304 21.47 11.00 5.95
N GLY A 305 20.33 11.05 5.25
CA GLY A 305 19.10 10.40 5.73
C GLY A 305 18.51 10.95 7.04
N GLY A 306 18.92 12.14 7.49
CA GLY A 306 18.42 12.77 8.72
C GLY A 306 19.06 12.28 10.02
N GLY A 307 20.04 11.37 9.96
CA GLY A 307 20.68 10.74 11.12
C GLY A 307 22.12 10.31 10.82
N THR A 308 22.87 9.84 11.81
CA THR A 308 24.11 9.09 11.57
C THR A 308 24.07 7.81 12.36
N SER A 309 24.16 6.66 11.69
CA SER A 309 24.11 5.33 12.33
C SER A 309 25.16 4.40 11.76
N VAL A 310 25.95 3.79 12.64
CA VAL A 310 27.03 2.86 12.29
C VAL A 310 26.86 1.55 13.04
N ALA A 311 27.58 0.51 12.61
CA ALA A 311 27.68 -0.74 13.34
C ALA A 311 29.15 -1.15 13.51
N GLU A 312 29.47 -1.73 14.66
CA GLU A 312 30.80 -2.29 14.95
C GLU A 312 31.18 -3.43 14.00
N SER A 313 30.17 -4.08 13.41
CA SER A 313 30.32 -5.04 12.31
C SER A 313 30.83 -4.47 10.98
N GLY A 314 31.14 -3.16 10.92
CA GLY A 314 31.77 -2.50 9.77
C GLY A 314 30.82 -1.72 8.87
N VAL A 315 29.57 -1.51 9.29
CA VAL A 315 28.66 -0.58 8.59
C VAL A 315 29.09 0.86 8.90
N SER A 316 29.45 1.60 7.85
CA SER A 316 29.85 3.01 7.92
C SER A 316 28.72 3.93 7.50
N ASP A 317 28.77 5.17 7.97
CA ASP A 317 27.88 6.24 7.54
C ASP A 317 28.66 7.52 7.20
N THR A 318 28.00 8.52 6.62
CA THR A 318 28.63 9.79 6.23
C THR A 318 27.79 11.01 6.56
N TYR A 319 28.47 12.13 6.78
CA TYR A 319 27.87 13.46 6.79
C TYR A 319 28.80 14.46 6.11
N THR A 320 28.30 15.65 5.76
CA THR A 320 29.10 16.68 5.11
C THR A 320 29.23 17.96 5.93
N LEU A 321 30.35 18.67 5.70
CA LEU A 321 30.63 19.99 6.25
C LEU A 321 30.88 21.01 5.12
N LYS A 322 30.33 22.22 5.26
CA LYS A 322 30.69 23.41 4.44
C LYS A 322 30.55 24.69 5.25
N LEU A 323 31.06 25.81 4.74
CA LEU A 323 30.81 27.13 5.31
C LEU A 323 29.61 27.80 4.65
N SER A 324 28.86 28.61 5.39
CA SER A 324 27.78 29.45 4.83
C SER A 324 28.30 30.64 4.02
N HIS A 325 29.53 31.09 4.30
CA HIS A 325 30.15 32.27 3.67
C HIS A 325 31.62 32.07 3.30
N PRO A 326 32.13 32.83 2.29
CA PRO A 326 33.55 32.88 2.00
C PRO A 326 34.32 33.51 3.17
N PRO A 327 35.29 32.80 3.79
CA PRO A 327 36.09 33.40 4.83
C PRO A 327 37.19 34.27 4.23
N SER A 328 37.61 35.32 4.94
CA SER A 328 38.77 36.17 4.56
C SER A 328 40.11 35.47 4.77
N HIS A 329 40.15 34.47 5.67
CA HIS A 329 41.29 33.62 5.96
C HIS A 329 40.85 32.17 6.14
N SER A 330 41.74 31.21 5.95
CA SER A 330 41.37 29.79 6.08
C SER A 330 40.82 29.45 7.47
N VAL A 331 39.68 28.75 7.48
CA VAL A 331 39.01 28.20 8.66
C VAL A 331 39.38 26.74 8.79
N THR A 332 39.85 26.35 9.97
CA THR A 332 40.09 24.95 10.31
C THR A 332 38.95 24.47 11.20
N VAL A 333 38.19 23.49 10.71
CA VAL A 333 37.16 22.79 11.50
C VAL A 333 37.77 21.49 12.02
N SER A 334 37.89 21.36 13.33
CA SER A 334 38.26 20.11 14.00
C SER A 334 37.00 19.28 14.25
N VAL A 335 37.07 18.00 13.94
CA VAL A 335 36.03 16.99 14.10
C VAL A 335 36.61 15.92 15.02
N ASP A 336 36.09 15.82 16.22
CA ASP A 336 36.65 15.03 17.32
C ASP A 336 35.65 13.94 17.75
N PRO A 337 35.82 12.69 17.28
CA PRO A 337 35.00 11.56 17.69
C PRO A 337 35.39 11.11 19.11
N ASN A 338 34.43 10.59 19.88
CA ASN A 338 34.76 9.87 21.10
C ASN A 338 35.46 8.52 20.78
N SER A 339 35.88 7.78 21.82
CA SER A 339 36.62 6.54 21.64
C SER A 339 35.86 5.41 20.94
N GLN A 340 34.52 5.52 20.81
CA GLN A 340 33.68 4.51 20.15
C GLN A 340 33.55 4.72 18.63
N LEU A 341 34.13 5.78 18.08
CA LEU A 341 34.00 6.13 16.67
C LEU A 341 35.39 6.34 16.03
N ASP A 342 35.50 5.94 14.76
CA ASP A 342 36.68 6.20 13.92
C ASP A 342 36.26 6.97 12.67
N LEU A 343 37.08 7.96 12.28
CA LEU A 343 36.92 8.78 11.09
C LEU A 343 37.93 8.45 9.98
N GLY A 344 38.50 7.24 10.04
CA GLY A 344 39.51 6.67 9.13
C GLY A 344 40.96 6.86 9.56
N TYR A 345 41.23 7.26 10.81
CA TYR A 345 42.58 7.57 11.34
C TYR A 345 42.86 6.96 12.72
N GLY A 346 41.99 6.07 13.19
CA GLY A 346 42.04 5.42 14.48
C GLY A 346 40.90 5.88 15.40
N ALA A 347 40.47 4.96 16.27
CA ALA A 347 39.44 5.19 17.28
C ALA A 347 39.69 6.46 18.12
N GLY A 348 38.71 7.35 18.20
CA GLY A 348 38.78 8.59 18.98
C GLY A 348 39.82 9.60 18.49
N VAL A 349 40.32 9.46 17.25
CA VAL A 349 41.32 10.38 16.71
C VAL A 349 40.65 11.50 15.92
N ALA A 350 40.80 12.73 16.42
CA ALA A 350 40.28 13.92 15.76
C ALA A 350 40.87 14.16 14.36
N ARG A 351 40.05 14.70 13.46
CA ARG A 351 40.43 15.16 12.11
C ARG A 351 40.23 16.66 11.96
N SER A 352 41.00 17.27 11.06
CA SER A 352 40.83 18.68 10.72
C SER A 352 40.50 18.85 9.24
N TYR A 353 39.53 19.71 8.95
CA TYR A 353 39.08 20.09 7.62
C TYR A 353 39.35 21.57 7.41
N ILE A 354 40.01 21.92 6.30
CA ILE A 354 40.43 23.30 6.03
C ILE A 354 39.59 23.88 4.90
N PHE A 355 38.83 24.91 5.24
CA PHE A 355 38.07 25.73 4.32
C PHE A 355 38.83 27.03 4.05
N THR A 356 39.09 27.30 2.80
CA THR A 356 39.80 28.46 2.26
C THR A 356 38.81 29.41 1.59
N PRO A 357 39.19 30.67 1.30
CA PRO A 357 38.34 31.57 0.52
C PRO A 357 37.91 31.00 -0.85
N GLN A 358 38.56 29.94 -1.35
CA GLN A 358 38.28 29.33 -2.66
C GLN A 358 37.43 28.05 -2.60
N ASN A 359 37.39 27.33 -1.48
CA ASN A 359 36.67 26.04 -1.35
C ASN A 359 35.65 26.04 -0.19
N TRP A 360 35.34 27.19 0.39
CA TRP A 360 34.44 27.33 1.54
C TRP A 360 33.06 26.68 1.33
N SER A 361 32.52 26.77 0.11
CA SER A 361 31.22 26.21 -0.26
C SER A 361 31.28 24.77 -0.78
N SER A 362 32.49 24.20 -0.92
CA SER A 362 32.66 22.81 -1.35
C SER A 362 32.51 21.86 -0.18
N GLU A 363 31.49 21.00 -0.24
CA GLU A 363 31.20 20.02 0.80
C GLU A 363 32.38 19.07 1.02
N GLN A 364 32.78 18.94 2.29
CA GLN A 364 33.75 17.95 2.74
C GLN A 364 32.98 16.77 3.34
N THR A 365 33.21 15.56 2.82
CA THR A 365 32.58 14.35 3.35
C THR A 365 33.39 13.76 4.50
N ILE A 366 32.70 13.42 5.57
CA ILE A 366 33.24 12.73 6.75
C ILE A 366 32.64 11.32 6.71
N SER A 367 33.51 10.32 6.70
CA SER A 367 33.11 8.93 6.88
C SER A 367 33.26 8.55 8.34
N VAL A 368 32.25 7.90 8.89
CA VAL A 368 32.15 7.49 10.29
C VAL A 368 31.98 5.98 10.34
N THR A 369 32.74 5.33 11.21
CA THR A 369 32.62 3.89 11.52
C THR A 369 32.59 3.68 13.03
N GLY A 370 31.87 2.66 13.49
CA GLY A 370 31.97 2.18 14.87
C GLY A 370 33.30 1.47 15.12
N VAL A 371 33.77 1.50 16.36
CA VAL A 371 34.99 0.80 16.78
C VAL A 371 34.60 -0.59 17.31
N ASP A 372 34.97 -1.62 16.56
CA ASP A 372 34.74 -3.03 16.94
C ASP A 372 35.57 -3.41 18.18
N ASP A 373 34.91 -3.86 19.25
CA ASP A 373 35.58 -4.39 20.43
C ASP A 373 35.13 -5.82 20.84
N SER A 374 35.01 -6.12 22.13
CA SER A 374 34.57 -7.46 22.60
C SER A 374 33.65 -7.36 23.83
N VAL A 375 33.13 -6.17 24.09
CA VAL A 375 32.33 -5.82 25.25
C VAL A 375 30.88 -5.73 24.81
N VAL A 376 30.01 -6.50 25.48
CA VAL A 376 28.56 -6.42 25.26
C VAL A 376 28.04 -5.12 25.87
N GLU A 377 27.67 -4.16 25.02
CA GLU A 377 27.19 -2.83 25.39
C GLU A 377 25.72 -2.61 25.00
N GLY A 378 25.21 -3.35 24.02
CA GLY A 378 23.94 -3.11 23.34
C GLY A 378 23.98 -1.84 22.47
N PRO A 379 22.87 -1.52 21.76
CA PRO A 379 22.78 -0.27 21.00
C PRO A 379 23.00 0.94 21.89
N HIS A 380 23.93 1.81 21.52
CA HIS A 380 24.33 2.95 22.33
C HIS A 380 24.71 4.15 21.46
N LEU A 381 25.09 5.27 22.08
CA LEU A 381 25.40 6.52 21.38
C LEU A 381 26.88 6.87 21.42
N GLY A 382 27.45 7.11 20.25
CA GLY A 382 28.70 7.83 20.06
C GLY A 382 28.47 9.33 19.91
N THR A 383 29.50 10.13 20.17
CA THR A 383 29.43 11.59 19.96
C THR A 383 30.62 12.04 19.12
N ILE A 384 30.33 12.87 18.11
CA ILE A 384 31.34 13.61 17.36
C ILE A 384 31.17 15.08 17.72
N SER A 385 32.24 15.68 18.24
CA SER A 385 32.26 17.10 18.60
C SER A 385 33.05 17.94 17.62
N HIS A 386 32.63 19.19 17.45
CA HIS A 386 33.21 20.06 16.44
C HIS A 386 33.72 21.36 17.05
N SER A 387 34.79 21.89 16.47
CA SER A 387 35.28 23.23 16.82
C SER A 387 35.88 23.92 15.60
N SER A 388 35.82 25.25 15.58
CA SER A 388 36.41 26.06 14.50
C SER A 388 37.53 26.96 15.03
N PHE A 389 38.57 27.11 14.21
CA PHE A 389 39.67 28.03 14.45
C PHE A 389 39.99 28.79 13.15
N SER A 390 40.09 30.11 13.24
CA SER A 390 40.46 30.96 12.10
C SER A 390 41.13 32.25 12.57
N SER A 391 41.94 32.87 11.71
CA SER A 391 42.36 34.26 11.90
C SER A 391 41.33 35.26 11.38
N ASP A 392 40.30 34.77 10.68
CA ASP A 392 39.07 35.50 10.44
C ASP A 392 38.23 35.50 11.74
N PRO A 393 38.01 36.66 12.39
CA PRO A 393 37.29 36.73 13.66
C PRO A 393 35.88 36.16 13.58
N ASP A 394 35.22 36.26 12.42
CA ASP A 394 33.83 35.84 12.28
C ASP A 394 33.72 34.30 12.30
N PHE A 395 34.75 33.60 11.83
CA PHE A 395 34.80 32.12 11.78
C PHE A 395 35.58 31.47 12.93
N ASN A 396 36.06 32.25 13.90
CA ASN A 396 36.88 31.72 14.98
C ASN A 396 36.04 31.39 16.22
N GLY A 397 36.00 30.11 16.59
CA GLY A 397 35.26 29.66 17.77
C GLY A 397 33.74 29.67 17.57
N LEU A 398 33.27 29.51 16.32
CA LEU A 398 31.87 29.25 16.02
C LEU A 398 31.37 28.04 16.82
N SER A 399 30.15 28.16 17.35
CA SER A 399 29.38 27.01 17.83
C SER A 399 29.01 26.16 16.62
N ILE A 400 29.27 24.87 16.70
CA ILE A 400 28.96 23.89 15.65
C ILE A 400 28.23 22.76 16.35
N GLU A 401 27.13 22.30 15.75
CA GLU A 401 26.35 21.20 16.30
C GLU A 401 27.18 19.91 16.38
N ASN A 402 27.11 19.25 17.54
CA ASN A 402 27.70 17.92 17.72
C ASN A 402 26.78 16.86 17.16
N ILE A 403 27.34 15.82 16.55
CA ILE A 403 26.57 14.71 16.02
C ILE A 403 26.48 13.61 17.08
N SER A 404 25.26 13.18 17.39
CA SER A 404 25.01 11.94 18.11
C SER A 404 24.89 10.80 17.10
N VAL A 405 25.79 9.83 17.19
CA VAL A 405 25.84 8.68 16.28
C VAL A 405 25.23 7.48 16.98
N ASN A 406 24.24 6.83 16.36
CA ASN A 406 23.73 5.56 16.84
C ASN A 406 24.72 4.44 16.49
N ILE A 407 25.20 3.70 17.49
CA ILE A 407 26.14 2.58 17.33
C ILE A 407 25.40 1.29 17.63
N ILE A 408 25.37 0.40 16.65
CA ILE A 408 24.87 -0.95 16.81
C ILE A 408 26.03 -1.85 17.23
N ASP A 409 25.98 -2.29 18.48
CA ASP A 409 26.89 -3.28 19.09
C ASP A 409 26.78 -4.63 18.40
N ASN A 410 27.92 -5.27 18.13
CA ASN A 410 28.02 -6.60 17.53
C ASN A 410 28.50 -7.69 18.50
N ASP A 411 28.67 -7.37 19.78
CA ASP A 411 29.03 -8.31 20.84
C ASP A 411 27.81 -8.85 21.58
N TYR A 412 27.87 -10.14 21.97
CA TYR A 412 26.76 -10.84 22.63
C TYR A 412 27.23 -11.54 23.92
N GLY A 413 26.39 -11.53 24.95
CA GLY A 413 26.61 -12.32 26.18
C GLY A 413 26.30 -13.80 25.96
N PRO A 414 26.46 -14.68 26.97
CA PRO A 414 26.05 -16.08 26.86
C PRO A 414 24.56 -16.18 26.53
N GLY A 415 24.27 -16.65 25.32
CA GLY A 415 22.91 -16.74 24.80
C GLY A 415 22.81 -17.83 23.72
N ILE A 416 21.61 -18.03 23.22
CA ILE A 416 21.30 -18.98 22.16
C ILE A 416 20.55 -18.22 21.08
N SER A 417 21.19 -18.07 19.93
CA SER A 417 20.57 -17.50 18.75
C SER A 417 19.89 -18.58 17.92
N ILE A 418 18.66 -18.28 17.51
CA ILE A 418 17.85 -19.08 16.60
C ILE A 418 17.68 -18.30 15.31
N THR A 419 17.93 -18.94 14.18
CA THR A 419 17.72 -18.33 12.85
C THR A 419 16.82 -19.22 12.01
N HIS A 420 15.67 -18.68 11.61
CA HIS A 420 14.67 -19.32 10.76
C HIS A 420 15.11 -19.38 9.29
N SER A 421 14.80 -20.46 8.56
CA SER A 421 14.93 -20.43 7.10
C SER A 421 13.78 -19.64 6.49
N GLY A 422 14.02 -18.36 6.15
CA GLY A 422 13.04 -17.57 5.38
C GLY A 422 12.18 -16.57 6.17
N GLY A 423 12.47 -16.37 7.47
CA GLY A 423 11.82 -15.32 8.28
C GLY A 423 10.64 -15.79 9.15
N GLY A 424 10.31 -17.08 9.13
CA GLY A 424 9.29 -17.74 9.94
C GLY A 424 9.50 -19.26 10.00
N LEU A 425 8.55 -19.99 10.58
CA LEU A 425 8.45 -21.44 10.42
C LEU A 425 7.11 -21.74 9.78
N ASP A 426 7.09 -21.96 8.47
CA ASP A 426 5.88 -22.25 7.71
C ASP A 426 5.95 -23.68 7.18
N VAL A 427 5.13 -24.56 7.74
CA VAL A 427 5.10 -25.98 7.42
C VAL A 427 3.70 -26.37 6.94
N ALA A 428 3.62 -27.40 6.10
CA ALA A 428 2.35 -27.93 5.63
C ALA A 428 2.30 -29.44 5.85
N GLU A 429 1.14 -29.93 6.29
CA GLU A 429 0.86 -31.35 6.41
C GLU A 429 1.06 -32.05 5.05
N GLY A 430 1.62 -33.25 5.07
CA GLY A 430 1.93 -34.04 3.86
C GLY A 430 2.85 -33.34 2.84
N GLY A 431 3.44 -32.19 3.19
CA GLY A 431 3.99 -31.24 2.24
C GLY A 431 5.28 -30.56 2.70
N GLN A 432 5.26 -29.23 2.68
CA GLN A 432 6.44 -28.39 2.90
C GLN A 432 6.98 -28.53 4.34
N SER A 433 8.26 -28.88 4.45
CA SER A 433 9.02 -28.76 5.69
C SER A 433 9.73 -27.42 5.75
N ASP A 434 9.97 -26.94 6.95
CA ASP A 434 10.83 -25.78 7.19
C ASP A 434 11.97 -26.16 8.15
N SER A 435 12.86 -25.22 8.45
CA SER A 435 13.92 -25.44 9.41
C SER A 435 14.28 -24.18 10.16
N TYR A 436 14.97 -24.36 11.26
CA TYR A 436 15.73 -23.29 11.87
C TYR A 436 17.08 -23.83 12.32
N SER A 437 18.03 -22.93 12.48
CA SER A 437 19.34 -23.26 13.01
C SER A 437 19.54 -22.66 14.38
N VAL A 438 20.26 -23.38 15.22
CA VAL A 438 20.61 -22.97 16.58
C VAL A 438 22.12 -22.82 16.66
N VAL A 439 22.58 -21.74 17.28
CA VAL A 439 23.98 -21.52 17.68
C VAL A 439 24.03 -21.02 19.13
N LEU A 440 25.19 -21.12 19.78
CA LEU A 440 25.44 -20.36 21.00
C LEU A 440 26.06 -19.02 20.63
N ASP A 441 25.78 -17.99 21.42
CA ASP A 441 26.28 -16.63 21.20
C ASP A 441 27.71 -16.45 21.71
N THR A 442 28.17 -17.32 22.62
CA THR A 442 29.55 -17.37 23.12
C THR A 442 30.08 -18.80 23.27
N ALA A 443 31.40 -18.95 23.29
CA ALA A 443 32.05 -20.24 23.52
C ALA A 443 31.77 -20.76 24.93
N PRO A 444 31.14 -21.93 25.11
CA PRO A 444 30.88 -22.47 26.43
C PRO A 444 32.16 -23.13 26.99
N SER A 445 32.29 -23.13 28.31
CA SER A 445 33.37 -23.79 29.06
C SER A 445 33.18 -25.30 29.24
N SER A 446 31.98 -25.82 28.95
CA SER A 446 31.60 -27.23 28.95
C SER A 446 30.53 -27.51 27.89
N ASN A 447 30.30 -28.77 27.54
CA ASN A 447 29.27 -29.08 26.54
C ASN A 447 27.88 -28.61 27.00
N VAL A 448 27.11 -28.03 26.08
CA VAL A 448 25.74 -27.58 26.26
C VAL A 448 24.83 -28.50 25.46
N SER A 449 23.85 -29.10 26.12
CA SER A 449 22.78 -29.87 25.47
C SER A 449 21.53 -29.01 25.40
N VAL A 450 21.07 -28.73 24.17
CA VAL A 450 19.79 -28.07 23.90
C VAL A 450 18.79 -29.14 23.50
N THR A 451 17.85 -29.45 24.37
CA THR A 451 16.74 -30.36 24.09
C THR A 451 15.61 -29.56 23.44
N VAL A 452 15.15 -30.03 22.29
CA VAL A 452 14.06 -29.43 21.51
C VAL A 452 12.89 -30.40 21.51
N THR A 453 11.73 -29.95 21.95
CA THR A 453 10.52 -30.76 22.13
C THR A 453 9.38 -30.16 21.31
N PRO A 454 8.91 -30.83 20.24
CA PRO A 454 7.70 -30.43 19.53
C PRO A 454 6.45 -30.84 20.33
N ASP A 455 5.32 -30.20 20.06
CA ASP A 455 4.00 -30.67 20.51
C ASP A 455 3.48 -31.83 19.64
N GLY A 456 2.17 -32.11 19.74
CA GLY A 456 1.51 -33.17 18.99
C GLY A 456 1.46 -32.94 17.48
N GLN A 457 1.59 -31.69 17.02
CA GLN A 457 1.36 -31.32 15.62
C GLN A 457 2.64 -31.36 14.77
N LEU A 458 3.80 -31.58 15.38
CA LEU A 458 5.09 -31.46 14.68
C LEU A 458 5.98 -32.69 14.85
N ASP A 459 6.80 -32.96 13.83
CA ASP A 459 7.92 -33.91 13.85
C ASP A 459 9.23 -33.16 13.53
N LEU A 460 10.25 -33.37 14.37
CA LEU A 460 11.58 -32.77 14.22
C LEU A 460 12.60 -33.72 13.56
N GLY A 461 12.13 -34.73 12.84
CA GLY A 461 12.93 -35.77 12.19
C GLY A 461 13.23 -36.99 13.06
N SER A 462 12.56 -37.11 14.23
CA SER A 462 12.71 -38.24 15.16
C SER A 462 11.37 -38.92 15.50
N GLY A 463 10.29 -38.56 14.79
CA GLY A 463 8.92 -38.99 15.04
C GLY A 463 8.08 -37.87 15.65
N GLN A 464 6.77 -37.92 15.39
CA GLN A 464 5.76 -37.02 15.97
C GLN A 464 5.97 -36.84 17.48
N ALA A 465 5.87 -35.60 17.97
CA ALA A 465 5.97 -35.24 19.38
C ALA A 465 7.26 -35.73 20.09
N THR A 466 8.30 -36.08 19.33
CA THR A 466 9.53 -36.68 19.88
C THR A 466 10.65 -35.65 19.93
N SER A 467 11.31 -35.54 21.10
CA SER A 467 12.35 -34.55 21.31
C SER A 467 13.67 -34.91 20.61
N VAL A 468 14.40 -33.88 20.18
CA VAL A 468 15.76 -33.98 19.61
C VAL A 468 16.73 -33.24 20.52
N VAL A 469 17.98 -33.70 20.63
CA VAL A 469 19.01 -33.04 21.46
C VAL A 469 20.16 -32.56 20.59
N LEU A 470 20.35 -31.24 20.54
CA LEU A 470 21.51 -30.59 19.92
C LEU A 470 22.64 -30.49 20.94
N THR A 471 23.87 -30.83 20.54
CA THR A 471 25.03 -30.79 21.45
C THR A 471 26.07 -29.81 20.95
N PHE A 472 26.27 -28.74 21.71
CA PHE A 472 27.31 -27.76 21.47
C PHE A 472 28.48 -28.01 22.43
N THR A 473 29.69 -27.85 21.94
CA THR A 473 30.97 -28.07 22.62
C THR A 473 31.76 -26.77 22.53
N PRO A 474 32.82 -26.58 23.34
CA PRO A 474 33.71 -25.42 23.22
C PRO A 474 34.31 -25.24 21.82
N SER A 475 34.28 -26.27 20.96
CA SER A 475 34.83 -26.24 19.59
C SER A 475 33.81 -26.06 18.46
N ASN A 476 32.51 -26.26 18.69
CA ASN A 476 31.47 -26.17 17.64
C ASN A 476 30.27 -25.29 18.03
N TRP A 477 30.40 -24.52 19.11
CA TRP A 477 29.33 -23.68 19.66
C TRP A 477 28.73 -22.68 18.66
N GLN A 478 29.55 -22.16 17.75
CA GLN A 478 29.16 -21.22 16.71
C GLN A 478 28.87 -21.88 15.35
N SER A 479 28.95 -23.21 15.27
CA SER A 479 28.55 -23.95 14.06
C SER A 479 27.05 -24.19 14.09
N PRO A 480 26.26 -23.67 13.12
CA PRO A 480 24.81 -23.82 13.12
C PRO A 480 24.41 -25.30 13.11
N GLN A 481 23.55 -25.68 14.06
CA GLN A 481 22.89 -26.99 14.06
C GLN A 481 21.44 -26.82 13.66
N SER A 482 21.05 -27.42 12.54
CA SER A 482 19.70 -27.31 11.98
C SER A 482 18.73 -28.29 12.65
N VAL A 483 17.52 -27.79 12.91
CA VAL A 483 16.33 -28.56 13.25
C VAL A 483 15.38 -28.46 12.07
N THR A 484 15.09 -29.58 11.42
CA THR A 484 14.01 -29.66 10.43
C THR A 484 12.69 -29.79 11.17
N VAL A 485 11.69 -29.03 10.74
CA VAL A 485 10.33 -29.03 11.27
C VAL A 485 9.41 -29.48 10.15
N VAL A 486 8.61 -30.51 10.43
CA VAL A 486 7.58 -31.02 9.53
C VAL A 486 6.27 -31.04 10.30
N ALA A 487 5.18 -30.65 9.66
CA ALA A 487 3.84 -30.86 10.21
C ALA A 487 3.53 -32.36 10.21
N PHE A 488 2.90 -32.84 11.29
CA PHE A 488 2.41 -34.19 11.35
C PHE A 488 1.15 -34.31 10.49
N ASP A 489 1.25 -35.02 9.38
CA ASP A 489 0.14 -35.29 8.47
C ASP A 489 -0.90 -36.19 9.15
N ASP A 490 -2.06 -35.64 9.49
CA ASP A 490 -3.18 -36.42 10.01
C ASP A 490 -4.39 -36.46 9.06
N ALA A 491 -5.62 -36.49 9.57
CA ALA A 491 -6.84 -36.57 8.75
C ALA A 491 -7.95 -35.69 9.34
N VAL A 492 -7.61 -34.77 10.23
CA VAL A 492 -8.50 -33.87 10.94
C VAL A 492 -8.43 -32.52 10.25
N ILE A 493 -9.58 -31.99 9.85
CA ILE A 493 -9.66 -30.63 9.30
C ILE A 493 -9.51 -29.65 10.47
N GLU A 494 -8.36 -29.00 10.59
CA GLU A 494 -8.05 -28.05 11.66
C GLU A 494 -7.94 -26.61 11.16
N GLY A 495 -7.81 -26.42 9.83
CA GLY A 495 -7.46 -25.14 9.22
C GLY A 495 -6.06 -24.65 9.65
N PRO A 496 -5.60 -23.49 9.16
CA PRO A 496 -4.31 -22.94 9.54
C PRO A 496 -4.21 -22.74 11.06
N HIS A 497 -3.20 -23.34 11.69
CA HIS A 497 -3.03 -23.31 13.14
C HIS A 497 -1.54 -23.21 13.53
N LEU A 498 -1.24 -23.24 14.84
CA LEU A 498 0.12 -23.14 15.36
C LEU A 498 0.56 -24.42 16.05
N GLY A 499 1.73 -24.95 15.66
CA GLY A 499 2.45 -26.01 16.36
C GLY A 499 3.54 -25.45 17.27
N GLY A 500 3.56 -25.83 18.53
CA GLY A 500 4.52 -25.36 19.54
C GLY A 500 5.84 -26.15 19.56
N ILE A 501 6.95 -25.44 19.71
CA ILE A 501 8.30 -26.02 19.90
C ILE A 501 8.92 -25.42 21.17
N TYR A 502 9.30 -26.31 22.10
CA TYR A 502 9.84 -25.96 23.40
C TYR A 502 11.33 -26.33 23.48
N HIS A 503 12.13 -25.52 24.19
CA HIS A 503 13.55 -25.76 24.34
C HIS A 503 13.96 -25.80 25.82
N ALA A 504 14.93 -26.65 26.13
CA ALA A 504 15.55 -26.72 27.45
C ALA A 504 17.05 -26.91 27.33
N THR A 505 17.83 -26.19 28.14
CA THR A 505 19.29 -26.25 28.15
C THR A 505 19.81 -26.96 29.39
N SER A 506 20.86 -27.76 29.22
CA SER A 506 21.60 -28.33 30.35
C SER A 506 23.10 -28.30 30.06
N SER A 507 23.89 -27.87 31.05
CA SER A 507 25.34 -27.82 30.94
C SER A 507 26.02 -27.87 32.32
N SER A 508 27.30 -28.24 32.35
CA SER A 508 28.16 -27.95 33.52
C SER A 508 28.74 -26.53 33.48
N ASP A 509 28.56 -25.81 32.37
CA ASP A 509 28.80 -24.37 32.31
C ASP A 509 27.63 -23.64 32.99
N PRO A 510 27.86 -22.90 34.09
CA PRO A 510 26.80 -22.18 34.78
C PRO A 510 26.08 -21.13 33.93
N SER A 511 26.72 -20.58 32.90
CA SER A 511 26.11 -19.56 32.02
C SER A 511 25.13 -20.17 31.01
N TYR A 512 25.19 -21.48 30.77
CA TYR A 512 24.35 -22.19 29.79
C TYR A 512 23.48 -23.28 30.42
N ASN A 513 23.51 -23.45 31.75
CA ASN A 513 22.66 -24.40 32.45
C ASN A 513 21.33 -23.74 32.83
N ASP A 514 20.21 -24.36 32.43
CA ASP A 514 18.86 -23.83 32.64
C ASP A 514 18.66 -22.41 32.07
N LEU A 515 19.45 -22.06 31.05
CA LEU A 515 19.25 -20.85 30.27
C LEU A 515 17.91 -20.96 29.52
N ALA A 516 17.05 -19.98 29.75
CA ALA A 516 15.75 -19.90 29.10
C ALA A 516 15.92 -19.56 27.61
N ILE A 517 15.12 -20.23 26.78
CA ILE A 517 15.00 -19.97 25.35
C ILE A 517 13.51 -19.71 25.08
N GLU A 518 13.21 -18.73 24.24
CA GLU A 518 11.82 -18.47 23.84
C GLU A 518 11.24 -19.66 23.06
N GLN A 519 9.96 -19.92 23.29
CA GLN A 519 9.23 -20.96 22.55
C GLN A 519 9.02 -20.49 21.11
N LEU A 520 9.15 -21.42 20.17
CA LEU A 520 8.84 -21.15 18.77
C LEU A 520 7.46 -21.69 18.44
N PHE A 521 6.82 -21.06 17.46
CA PHE A 521 5.59 -21.55 16.84
C PHE A 521 5.83 -21.73 15.36
N ALA A 522 5.43 -22.88 14.83
CA ALA A 522 5.33 -23.10 13.39
C ALA A 522 3.89 -22.83 12.95
N GLN A 523 3.72 -22.05 11.89
CA GLN A 523 2.43 -21.94 11.20
C GLN A 523 2.25 -23.23 10.39
N VAL A 524 1.20 -23.97 10.74
CA VAL A 524 0.85 -25.22 10.10
C VAL A 524 -0.27 -24.94 9.11
N ALA A 525 0.01 -25.15 7.82
CA ALA A 525 -1.00 -25.23 6.79
C ALA A 525 -1.58 -26.65 6.78
N ASP A 526 -2.85 -26.71 7.16
CA ASP A 526 -3.71 -27.88 7.11
C ASP A 526 -3.86 -28.32 5.64
N ASN A 527 -3.43 -29.54 5.32
CA ASN A 527 -3.57 -30.09 3.96
C ASN A 527 -4.90 -30.85 3.79
N ASP A 528 -5.59 -31.06 4.91
CA ASP A 528 -6.90 -31.64 4.96
C ASP A 528 -7.91 -30.61 4.48
N LEU A 529 -8.25 -30.71 3.20
CA LEU A 529 -9.31 -29.91 2.63
C LEU A 529 -10.61 -30.22 3.38
N SER A 530 -11.22 -29.19 3.99
CA SER A 530 -12.68 -29.16 4.13
C SER A 530 -13.23 -29.54 2.75
N PRO A 531 -14.07 -30.58 2.62
CA PRO A 531 -14.36 -31.18 1.32
C PRO A 531 -15.07 -30.19 0.42
N SER A 532 -14.29 -29.40 -0.34
CA SER A 532 -14.68 -28.37 -1.30
C SER A 532 -15.84 -27.46 -0.84
N GLN A 533 -15.61 -26.17 -0.60
CA GLN A 533 -16.70 -25.18 -0.64
C GLN A 533 -17.25 -25.08 -2.07
N SER A 534 -18.04 -26.08 -2.43
CA SER A 534 -18.88 -26.09 -3.61
C SER A 534 -20.18 -25.34 -3.34
N VAL A 535 -20.47 -24.94 -2.10
CA VAL A 535 -21.68 -24.21 -1.72
C VAL A 535 -21.30 -23.01 -0.85
N VAL A 536 -21.65 -21.81 -1.28
CA VAL A 536 -21.33 -20.54 -0.60
C VAL A 536 -22.60 -19.78 -0.24
N ILE A 537 -22.61 -19.10 0.91
CA ILE A 537 -23.62 -18.12 1.32
C ILE A 537 -23.39 -16.86 0.48
N SER A 538 -24.41 -16.47 -0.28
CA SER A 538 -24.27 -15.50 -1.38
C SER A 538 -25.16 -14.28 -1.26
N GLU A 539 -26.27 -14.37 -0.54
CA GLU A 539 -27.16 -13.23 -0.30
C GLU A 539 -27.85 -13.35 1.07
N ILE A 540 -27.99 -12.23 1.77
CA ILE A 540 -28.53 -12.13 3.13
C ILE A 540 -29.57 -11.00 3.18
N MET A 541 -30.82 -11.35 3.50
CA MET A 541 -31.89 -10.39 3.82
C MET A 541 -32.12 -10.36 5.33
N TYR A 542 -31.35 -9.53 6.04
CA TYR A 542 -31.36 -9.46 7.50
C TYR A 542 -32.19 -8.31 8.09
N ASN A 543 -32.55 -7.29 7.30
CA ASN A 543 -33.36 -6.16 7.76
C ASN A 543 -34.40 -5.73 6.69
N PRO A 544 -35.44 -6.55 6.45
CA PRO A 544 -36.51 -6.22 5.52
C PRO A 544 -37.40 -5.06 6.03
N ASP A 545 -37.94 -4.24 5.12
CA ASP A 545 -38.97 -3.24 5.43
C ASP A 545 -40.35 -3.90 5.68
N THR A 546 -40.55 -5.14 5.22
CA THR A 546 -41.72 -5.94 5.60
C THR A 546 -41.79 -6.12 7.11
N SER A 547 -42.93 -5.76 7.72
CA SER A 547 -43.18 -5.92 9.15
C SER A 547 -42.91 -7.34 9.66
N GLU A 548 -41.99 -7.45 10.61
CA GLU A 548 -41.52 -8.70 11.22
C GLU A 548 -42.36 -9.16 12.42
N VAL A 549 -43.58 -8.63 12.56
CA VAL A 549 -44.48 -8.97 13.67
C VAL A 549 -45.12 -10.36 13.45
N GLY A 550 -44.52 -11.38 14.07
CA GLY A 550 -45.10 -12.71 14.29
C GLY A 550 -44.47 -13.85 13.47
N SER A 551 -44.00 -13.55 12.27
CA SER A 551 -43.23 -14.45 11.39
C SER A 551 -42.28 -13.60 10.58
N LEU A 552 -41.07 -14.09 10.34
CA LEU A 552 -39.95 -13.29 9.86
C LEU A 552 -39.88 -13.32 8.32
N PRO A 553 -39.84 -12.18 7.63
CA PRO A 553 -39.72 -12.10 6.17
C PRO A 553 -38.27 -12.21 5.68
N GLU A 554 -37.31 -12.41 6.58
CA GLU A 554 -35.91 -12.69 6.28
C GLU A 554 -35.73 -13.96 5.44
N TRP A 555 -34.61 -14.00 4.72
CA TRP A 555 -34.20 -15.15 3.92
C TRP A 555 -32.70 -15.10 3.62
N LEU A 556 -32.15 -16.27 3.23
CA LEU A 556 -30.77 -16.44 2.81
C LEU A 556 -30.69 -17.16 1.47
N GLU A 557 -29.59 -16.94 0.74
CA GLU A 557 -29.26 -17.67 -0.48
C GLU A 557 -27.91 -18.36 -0.37
N ILE A 558 -27.85 -19.59 -0.88
CA ILE A 558 -26.62 -20.32 -1.14
C ILE A 558 -26.50 -20.66 -2.63
N VAL A 559 -25.27 -20.64 -3.16
CA VAL A 559 -24.97 -20.97 -4.55
C VAL A 559 -24.01 -22.14 -4.61
N ASN A 560 -24.29 -23.12 -5.48
CA ASN A 560 -23.32 -24.17 -5.78
C ASN A 560 -22.27 -23.68 -6.79
N THR A 561 -21.10 -23.28 -6.30
CA THR A 561 -19.92 -22.86 -7.07
C THR A 561 -19.11 -24.04 -7.63
N GLY A 562 -19.40 -25.26 -7.16
CA GLY A 562 -18.76 -26.49 -7.61
C GLY A 562 -19.27 -26.99 -8.97
N SER A 563 -18.57 -27.99 -9.51
CA SER A 563 -18.88 -28.60 -10.81
C SER A 563 -19.82 -29.81 -10.74
N SER A 564 -20.23 -30.23 -9.54
CA SER A 564 -21.09 -31.41 -9.31
C SER A 564 -22.33 -31.08 -8.47
N PRO A 565 -23.48 -31.78 -8.67
CA PRO A 565 -24.66 -31.59 -7.84
C PRO A 565 -24.40 -31.93 -6.37
N VAL A 566 -24.93 -31.13 -5.45
CA VAL A 566 -24.80 -31.29 -3.99
C VAL A 566 -26.13 -31.72 -3.39
N ASP A 567 -26.13 -32.75 -2.54
CA ASP A 567 -27.32 -33.18 -1.79
C ASP A 567 -27.43 -32.40 -0.48
N LEU A 568 -28.35 -31.45 -0.43
CA LEU A 568 -28.62 -30.59 0.73
C LEU A 568 -29.52 -31.29 1.77
N SER A 569 -29.90 -32.56 1.59
CA SER A 569 -30.80 -33.25 2.51
C SER A 569 -30.31 -33.19 3.96
N GLY A 570 -31.04 -32.51 4.84
CA GLY A 570 -30.68 -32.39 6.25
C GLY A 570 -29.64 -31.32 6.57
N TRP A 571 -29.14 -30.58 5.58
CA TRP A 571 -28.31 -29.39 5.82
C TRP A 571 -29.12 -28.32 6.55
N TYR A 572 -28.49 -27.49 7.36
CA TYR A 572 -29.17 -26.46 8.14
C TYR A 572 -28.27 -25.25 8.37
N PHE A 573 -28.89 -24.11 8.62
CA PHE A 573 -28.20 -22.91 9.08
C PHE A 573 -28.22 -22.82 10.61
N ALA A 574 -27.23 -22.17 11.17
CA ALA A 574 -27.22 -21.76 12.56
C ALA A 574 -26.67 -20.34 12.69
N ASP A 575 -27.26 -19.58 13.61
CA ASP A 575 -26.64 -18.38 14.17
C ASP A 575 -25.96 -18.74 15.52
N GLU A 576 -25.44 -17.74 16.22
CA GLU A 576 -24.84 -17.89 17.56
C GLU A 576 -25.80 -18.37 18.66
N ASP A 577 -27.11 -18.20 18.47
CA ASP A 577 -28.14 -18.41 19.48
C ASP A 577 -28.99 -19.68 19.23
N ALA A 578 -29.07 -20.14 17.99
CA ALA A 578 -29.93 -21.25 17.56
C ALA A 578 -29.50 -21.89 16.23
N SER A 579 -29.65 -23.22 16.17
CA SER A 579 -29.72 -23.94 14.89
C SER A 579 -31.15 -23.93 14.36
N TRP A 580 -31.31 -23.71 13.07
CA TRP A 580 -32.60 -23.61 12.41
C TRP A 580 -33.01 -24.92 11.74
N GLY A 581 -34.20 -24.94 11.14
CA GLY A 581 -34.74 -26.10 10.45
C GLY A 581 -33.89 -26.48 9.23
N SER A 582 -33.82 -27.78 8.95
CA SER A 582 -33.02 -28.33 7.87
C SER A 582 -33.74 -28.38 6.53
N PHE A 583 -32.99 -28.34 5.44
CA PHE A 583 -33.47 -28.63 4.08
C PHE A 583 -34.15 -30.01 4.03
N PRO A 584 -35.30 -30.14 3.32
CA PRO A 584 -36.01 -31.41 3.19
C PRO A 584 -35.18 -32.51 2.52
N THR A 585 -35.46 -33.77 2.86
CA THR A 585 -34.83 -34.92 2.18
C THR A 585 -35.13 -34.91 0.68
N GLY A 586 -34.10 -35.17 -0.13
CA GLY A 586 -34.14 -35.18 -1.59
C GLY A 586 -33.88 -33.82 -2.24
N THR A 587 -33.40 -32.82 -1.48
CA THR A 587 -33.06 -31.50 -2.02
C THR A 587 -31.69 -31.54 -2.68
N ILE A 588 -31.64 -31.57 -4.01
CA ILE A 588 -30.38 -31.61 -4.77
C ILE A 588 -30.14 -30.26 -5.42
N LEU A 589 -29.03 -29.59 -5.08
CA LEU A 589 -28.57 -28.33 -5.66
C LEU A 589 -27.59 -28.59 -6.81
N PRO A 590 -27.99 -28.41 -8.08
CA PRO A 590 -27.09 -28.61 -9.22
C PRO A 590 -25.94 -27.59 -9.25
N PRO A 591 -24.86 -27.86 -10.03
CA PRO A 591 -23.81 -26.89 -10.30
C PRO A 591 -24.37 -25.59 -10.85
N ASN A 592 -23.79 -24.45 -10.45
CA ASN A 592 -24.18 -23.12 -10.91
C ASN A 592 -25.68 -22.85 -10.74
N GLN A 593 -26.24 -23.25 -9.60
CA GLN A 593 -27.62 -22.93 -9.22
C GLN A 593 -27.66 -22.43 -7.77
N ALA A 594 -28.71 -21.68 -7.47
CA ALA A 594 -28.99 -21.14 -6.15
C ALA A 594 -30.09 -21.94 -5.42
N ALA A 595 -29.99 -22.00 -4.10
CA ALA A 595 -31.07 -22.35 -3.20
C ALA A 595 -31.36 -21.20 -2.24
N VAL A 596 -32.63 -20.78 -2.20
CA VAL A 596 -33.12 -19.73 -1.31
C VAL A 596 -33.92 -20.36 -0.18
N VAL A 597 -33.57 -20.01 1.05
CA VAL A 597 -34.19 -20.51 2.27
C VAL A 597 -34.86 -19.37 3.03
N TYR A 598 -36.05 -19.63 3.58
CA TYR A 598 -36.88 -18.62 4.25
C TYR A 598 -37.75 -19.25 5.36
N ASP A 599 -38.42 -18.41 6.16
CA ASP A 599 -39.37 -18.86 7.19
C ASP A 599 -40.69 -19.40 6.62
N ASN A 600 -40.90 -20.72 6.70
CA ASN A 600 -42.16 -21.35 6.28
C ASN A 600 -43.38 -21.00 7.15
N ARG A 601 -43.18 -20.30 8.27
CA ARG A 601 -44.28 -19.73 9.07
C ARG A 601 -44.78 -18.40 8.49
N PHE A 602 -43.93 -17.69 7.73
CA PHE A 602 -44.29 -16.43 7.08
C PHE A 602 -45.11 -16.67 5.80
N THR A 603 -44.66 -17.59 4.94
CA THR A 603 -45.29 -17.86 3.65
C THR A 603 -45.06 -19.30 3.17
N SER A 604 -45.50 -19.64 1.95
CA SER A 604 -45.24 -20.95 1.31
C SER A 604 -44.35 -20.83 0.08
N ASP A 605 -43.71 -21.91 -0.37
CA ASP A 605 -42.70 -21.86 -1.44
C ASP A 605 -43.25 -21.24 -2.72
N SER A 606 -44.51 -21.58 -3.05
CA SER A 606 -45.22 -21.02 -4.21
C SER A 606 -45.47 -19.52 -4.10
N VAL A 607 -45.75 -19.02 -2.90
CA VAL A 607 -46.02 -17.60 -2.66
C VAL A 607 -44.70 -16.84 -2.59
N PHE A 608 -43.68 -17.35 -1.90
CA PHE A 608 -42.34 -16.76 -1.87
C PHE A 608 -41.77 -16.61 -3.28
N ARG A 609 -41.78 -17.70 -4.07
CA ARG A 609 -41.35 -17.71 -5.47
C ARG A 609 -42.11 -16.69 -6.32
N SER A 610 -43.43 -16.58 -6.14
CA SER A 610 -44.24 -15.63 -6.89
C SER A 610 -43.98 -14.18 -6.46
N ALA A 611 -43.80 -13.95 -5.16
CA ALA A 611 -43.61 -12.62 -4.60
C ALA A 611 -42.29 -11.99 -5.06
N TRP A 612 -41.25 -12.82 -5.09
CA TRP A 612 -39.91 -12.48 -5.52
C TRP A 612 -39.62 -12.85 -6.96
N ASN A 613 -40.57 -13.31 -7.79
CA ASN A 613 -40.33 -13.71 -9.19
C ASN A 613 -39.06 -14.58 -9.40
N ILE A 614 -38.86 -15.61 -8.56
CA ILE A 614 -37.64 -16.42 -8.52
C ILE A 614 -37.54 -17.35 -9.75
N PRO A 615 -36.38 -17.43 -10.44
CA PRO A 615 -36.15 -18.35 -11.57
C PRO A 615 -36.56 -19.80 -11.29
N SER A 616 -37.14 -20.47 -12.28
CA SER A 616 -37.75 -21.80 -12.09
C SER A 616 -36.76 -22.92 -11.74
N ASP A 617 -35.48 -22.71 -12.05
CA ASP A 617 -34.36 -23.58 -11.78
C ASP A 617 -33.74 -23.37 -10.39
N ALA A 618 -33.86 -22.17 -9.80
CA ALA A 618 -33.46 -21.96 -8.40
C ALA A 618 -34.37 -22.73 -7.43
N ILE A 619 -33.77 -23.30 -6.39
CA ILE A 619 -34.48 -24.01 -5.32
C ILE A 619 -35.08 -22.98 -4.37
N VAL A 620 -36.31 -23.21 -3.91
CA VAL A 620 -36.96 -22.40 -2.86
C VAL A 620 -37.41 -23.37 -1.78
N SER A 621 -36.91 -23.19 -0.56
CA SER A 621 -37.17 -24.12 0.54
C SER A 621 -37.56 -23.39 1.81
N GLY A 622 -38.81 -23.55 2.24
CA GLY A 622 -39.26 -23.02 3.52
C GLY A 622 -38.89 -23.93 4.68
N VAL A 623 -38.11 -23.43 5.64
CA VAL A 623 -37.71 -24.15 6.85
C VAL A 623 -38.25 -23.48 8.11
N GLN A 624 -38.12 -24.14 9.27
CA GLN A 624 -38.36 -23.46 10.55
C GLN A 624 -37.20 -22.49 10.81
N TRP A 625 -37.51 -21.21 10.93
CA TRP A 625 -36.51 -20.14 10.92
C TRP A 625 -36.20 -19.58 12.32
N GLY A 626 -34.96 -19.13 12.53
CA GLY A 626 -34.57 -18.23 13.64
C GLY A 626 -34.35 -16.81 13.10
N SER A 627 -34.34 -15.79 13.96
CA SER A 627 -34.19 -14.40 13.50
C SER A 627 -32.74 -14.03 13.23
N LEU A 628 -32.52 -13.27 12.17
CA LEU A 628 -31.30 -12.51 11.95
C LEU A 628 -31.32 -11.20 12.75
N SER A 629 -30.17 -10.66 13.12
CA SER A 629 -30.12 -9.32 13.74
C SER A 629 -30.27 -8.22 12.68
N ASN A 630 -31.23 -7.30 12.89
CA ASN A 630 -31.38 -6.05 12.12
C ASN A 630 -30.35 -4.97 12.50
N SER A 631 -29.45 -5.24 13.44
CA SER A 631 -28.34 -4.34 13.82
C SER A 631 -27.12 -5.18 14.16
N PRO A 632 -26.56 -5.88 13.14
CA PRO A 632 -25.44 -6.77 13.32
C PRO A 632 -24.19 -6.00 13.78
N SER A 633 -23.20 -6.72 14.34
CA SER A 633 -21.94 -6.10 14.73
C SER A 633 -20.78 -7.06 14.49
N SER A 634 -19.62 -6.52 14.15
CA SER A 634 -18.37 -7.27 13.94
C SER A 634 -17.98 -8.27 15.04
N SER A 635 -18.52 -8.13 16.26
CA SER A 635 -18.26 -9.03 17.37
C SER A 635 -19.28 -10.16 17.56
N ASN A 636 -20.45 -10.09 16.90
CA ASN A 636 -21.62 -10.85 17.34
C ASN A 636 -22.73 -10.93 16.27
N GLU A 637 -22.42 -11.42 15.06
CA GLU A 637 -23.47 -11.91 14.16
C GLU A 637 -22.91 -12.96 13.17
N VAL A 638 -22.73 -14.20 13.65
CA VAL A 638 -22.09 -15.26 12.85
C VAL A 638 -23.08 -16.27 12.32
N LEU A 639 -23.36 -16.17 11.02
CA LEU A 639 -24.15 -17.13 10.26
C LEU A 639 -23.29 -18.31 9.80
N ARG A 640 -23.76 -19.53 10.01
CA ARG A 640 -23.06 -20.77 9.62
C ARG A 640 -23.98 -21.71 8.86
N LEU A 641 -23.46 -22.36 7.84
CA LEU A 641 -24.10 -23.43 7.08
C LEU A 641 -23.46 -24.77 7.48
N PHE A 642 -24.29 -25.73 7.87
CA PHE A 642 -23.86 -27.09 8.21
C PHE A 642 -24.46 -28.13 7.28
N ASP A 643 -23.72 -29.19 7.01
CA ASP A 643 -24.26 -30.39 6.38
C ASP A 643 -25.07 -31.26 7.36
N ALA A 644 -25.62 -32.38 6.87
CA ALA A 644 -26.37 -33.31 7.70
C ALA A 644 -25.54 -34.04 8.78
N GLY A 645 -24.21 -34.03 8.64
CA GLY A 645 -23.23 -34.56 9.59
C GLY A 645 -22.78 -33.55 10.65
N ALA A 646 -23.31 -32.33 10.61
CA ALA A 646 -22.88 -31.19 11.43
C ALA A 646 -21.44 -30.72 11.12
N PHE A 647 -20.96 -30.93 9.90
CA PHE A 647 -19.76 -30.30 9.39
C PHE A 647 -20.10 -28.91 8.86
N GLU A 648 -19.33 -27.90 9.27
CA GLU A 648 -19.49 -26.53 8.76
C GLU A 648 -19.02 -26.50 7.30
N ILE A 649 -19.90 -26.04 6.42
CA ILE A 649 -19.66 -25.90 4.99
C ILE A 649 -19.23 -24.47 4.69
N ASP A 650 -19.90 -23.48 5.28
CA ASP A 650 -19.59 -22.07 5.06
C ASP A 650 -20.02 -21.22 6.26
N TYR A 651 -19.42 -20.05 6.44
CA TYR A 651 -19.80 -19.11 7.48
C TYR A 651 -19.59 -17.66 7.04
N VAL A 652 -20.37 -16.74 7.63
CA VAL A 652 -20.30 -15.30 7.38
C VAL A 652 -20.51 -14.56 8.71
N ASN A 653 -19.60 -13.66 9.07
CA ASN A 653 -19.77 -12.74 10.21
C ASN A 653 -20.11 -11.34 9.69
N TYR A 654 -21.40 -11.11 9.41
CA TYR A 654 -21.85 -9.90 8.70
C TYR A 654 -22.03 -8.70 9.65
N ASP A 655 -22.00 -7.48 9.10
CA ASP A 655 -22.12 -6.21 9.84
C ASP A 655 -22.94 -5.19 9.03
N ASP A 656 -23.33 -4.07 9.64
CA ASP A 656 -24.03 -2.93 9.02
C ASP A 656 -23.14 -1.67 8.89
N ALA A 657 -21.88 -1.79 9.32
CA ALA A 657 -20.86 -0.75 9.28
C ALA A 657 -19.73 -1.04 8.27
N PHE A 658 -19.17 0.02 7.67
CA PHE A 658 -18.03 -0.08 6.76
C PHE A 658 -16.91 -0.96 7.34
N PRO A 659 -16.40 -1.96 6.61
CA PRO A 659 -16.51 -2.16 5.16
C PRO A 659 -17.82 -2.79 4.64
N TRP A 660 -18.70 -3.28 5.51
CA TRP A 660 -19.96 -3.89 5.09
C TRP A 660 -20.96 -2.85 4.54
N PRO A 661 -21.86 -3.26 3.61
CA PRO A 661 -22.89 -2.37 3.11
C PRO A 661 -23.91 -2.01 4.19
N SER A 662 -24.17 -0.71 4.35
CA SER A 662 -25.22 -0.24 5.24
C SER A 662 -26.62 -0.67 4.76
N ASP A 663 -27.46 -1.10 5.69
CA ASP A 663 -28.88 -1.41 5.47
C ASP A 663 -29.79 -0.18 5.44
N SER A 664 -29.39 0.98 5.96
CA SER A 664 -30.26 2.16 6.04
C SER A 664 -30.46 2.82 4.66
N PRO A 665 -31.71 2.98 4.15
CA PRO A 665 -32.99 2.61 4.77
C PRO A 665 -33.39 1.14 4.58
N ASP A 666 -34.05 0.52 5.57
CA ASP A 666 -34.47 -0.90 5.57
C ASP A 666 -35.05 -1.41 4.23
N GLY A 667 -34.89 -2.70 3.95
CA GLY A 667 -35.49 -3.39 2.81
C GLY A 667 -34.53 -4.07 1.84
N PRO A 668 -33.39 -3.46 1.47
CA PRO A 668 -32.43 -4.13 0.60
C PRO A 668 -31.60 -5.21 1.30
N SER A 669 -31.46 -6.39 0.68
CA SER A 669 -30.47 -7.40 1.06
C SER A 669 -29.04 -6.92 0.77
N ILE A 670 -28.07 -7.67 1.28
CA ILE A 670 -26.67 -7.64 0.84
C ILE A 670 -26.33 -8.93 0.09
N TYR A 671 -25.54 -8.82 -0.97
CA TYR A 671 -25.10 -9.96 -1.79
C TYR A 671 -23.60 -9.90 -2.09
N LEU A 672 -22.98 -11.06 -2.28
CA LEU A 672 -21.60 -11.17 -2.75
C LEU A 672 -21.50 -10.72 -4.20
N THR A 673 -20.59 -9.80 -4.50
CA THR A 673 -20.35 -9.32 -5.88
C THR A 673 -19.49 -10.27 -6.69
N ASP A 674 -18.70 -11.11 -6.02
CA ASP A 674 -17.91 -12.19 -6.59
C ASP A 674 -18.06 -13.42 -5.68
N LEU A 675 -18.63 -14.50 -6.22
CA LEU A 675 -18.87 -15.75 -5.50
C LEU A 675 -17.59 -16.52 -5.15
N LEU A 676 -16.45 -16.12 -5.70
CA LEU A 676 -15.13 -16.67 -5.37
C LEU A 676 -14.35 -15.80 -4.38
N ALA A 677 -14.87 -14.62 -4.04
CA ALA A 677 -14.25 -13.75 -3.06
C ALA A 677 -14.45 -14.28 -1.64
N ASP A 678 -13.55 -13.89 -0.74
CA ASP A 678 -13.67 -14.18 0.67
C ASP A 678 -14.95 -13.50 1.22
N ASN A 679 -15.92 -14.32 1.62
CA ASN A 679 -17.22 -13.89 2.11
C ASN A 679 -17.17 -13.42 3.57
N SER A 680 -16.02 -13.53 4.25
CA SER A 680 -15.76 -12.93 5.56
C SER A 680 -15.35 -11.45 5.47
N MET A 681 -15.04 -10.95 4.26
CA MET A 681 -14.64 -9.57 4.00
C MET A 681 -15.83 -8.73 3.59
N GLY A 682 -16.18 -7.70 4.39
CA GLY A 682 -17.31 -6.81 4.07
C GLY A 682 -17.21 -6.10 2.71
N ASP A 683 -15.99 -5.83 2.23
CA ASP A 683 -15.74 -5.24 0.90
C ASP A 683 -16.17 -6.15 -0.27
N SER A 684 -16.35 -7.45 -0.05
CA SER A 684 -16.84 -8.42 -1.04
C SER A 684 -18.35 -8.31 -1.26
N TRP A 685 -19.07 -7.67 -0.32
CA TRP A 685 -20.51 -7.58 -0.29
C TRP A 685 -20.99 -6.22 -0.83
N THR A 686 -22.18 -6.21 -1.42
CA THR A 686 -22.84 -4.98 -1.89
C THR A 686 -24.32 -5.02 -1.57
N ARG A 687 -24.90 -3.84 -1.40
CA ARG A 687 -26.33 -3.68 -1.18
C ARG A 687 -27.13 -3.85 -2.47
N SER A 688 -28.16 -4.68 -2.42
CA SER A 688 -29.06 -4.94 -3.55
C SER A 688 -29.76 -3.68 -4.05
N SER A 689 -29.79 -3.53 -5.37
CA SER A 689 -30.38 -2.36 -6.06
C SER A 689 -31.15 -2.79 -7.30
N VAL A 690 -32.40 -2.34 -7.43
CA VAL A 690 -33.30 -2.79 -8.52
C VAL A 690 -32.63 -2.62 -9.90
N GLY A 691 -32.52 -3.72 -10.64
CA GLY A 691 -31.97 -3.77 -11.99
C GLY A 691 -30.47 -4.05 -12.08
N ILE A 692 -29.78 -4.23 -10.94
CA ILE A 692 -28.38 -4.67 -10.86
C ILE A 692 -28.38 -6.15 -10.47
N ASP A 693 -27.59 -6.98 -11.18
CA ASP A 693 -27.38 -8.41 -10.90
C ASP A 693 -28.65 -9.24 -10.62
N GLY A 694 -29.75 -8.91 -11.31
CA GLY A 694 -31.04 -9.62 -11.15
C GLY A 694 -31.90 -9.13 -9.97
N ALA A 695 -31.40 -8.18 -9.18
CA ALA A 695 -32.10 -7.64 -8.03
C ALA A 695 -33.38 -6.89 -8.44
N ARG A 696 -34.45 -7.11 -7.65
CA ARG A 696 -35.80 -6.64 -7.95
C ARG A 696 -36.59 -6.39 -6.67
N ALA A 697 -37.58 -5.51 -6.78
CA ALA A 697 -38.52 -5.25 -5.70
C ALA A 697 -39.46 -6.44 -5.50
N ALA A 698 -39.69 -6.80 -4.24
CA ALA A 698 -40.64 -7.83 -3.89
C ALA A 698 -42.09 -7.36 -4.13
N SER A 699 -43.02 -8.31 -4.03
CA SER A 699 -44.46 -8.05 -4.06
C SER A 699 -45.16 -8.75 -2.90
N SER A 700 -46.43 -8.42 -2.68
CA SER A 700 -47.24 -8.96 -1.57
C SER A 700 -47.07 -10.48 -1.44
N PRO A 701 -46.76 -11.01 -0.23
CA PRO A 701 -46.92 -10.36 1.08
C PRO A 701 -45.76 -9.46 1.54
N PHE A 702 -44.68 -9.37 0.78
CA PHE A 702 -43.54 -8.49 1.10
C PHE A 702 -43.82 -7.04 0.70
N SER A 703 -43.05 -6.13 1.29
CA SER A 703 -43.04 -4.71 0.96
C SER A 703 -42.36 -4.51 -0.39
N SER A 704 -42.85 -3.55 -1.17
CA SER A 704 -42.24 -3.23 -2.48
C SER A 704 -40.90 -2.48 -2.36
N THR A 705 -40.51 -2.11 -1.15
CA THR A 705 -39.21 -1.55 -0.77
C THR A 705 -38.19 -2.64 -0.44
N ASP A 706 -38.63 -3.88 -0.22
CA ASP A 706 -37.71 -5.01 -0.09
C ASP A 706 -37.10 -5.31 -1.47
N VAL A 707 -35.77 -5.26 -1.54
CA VAL A 707 -35.02 -5.39 -2.79
C VAL A 707 -33.95 -6.46 -2.61
N GLY A 708 -33.91 -7.42 -3.52
CA GLY A 708 -32.94 -8.51 -3.51
C GLY A 708 -33.00 -9.30 -4.80
N SER A 709 -32.07 -10.23 -4.97
CA SER A 709 -31.89 -11.05 -6.17
C SER A 709 -32.19 -12.55 -5.96
N PRO A 710 -33.09 -12.99 -5.07
CA PRO A 710 -33.18 -14.42 -4.72
C PRO A 710 -33.39 -15.33 -5.94
N GLY A 711 -32.49 -16.27 -6.13
CA GLY A 711 -32.36 -17.21 -7.24
C GLY A 711 -31.51 -16.72 -8.41
N ASP A 712 -31.01 -15.49 -8.37
CA ASP A 712 -30.09 -14.88 -9.32
C ASP A 712 -28.83 -14.42 -8.56
N PHE A 713 -27.66 -14.62 -9.16
CA PHE A 713 -26.38 -14.32 -8.54
C PHE A 713 -25.39 -13.84 -9.62
N PRO A 714 -24.30 -13.15 -9.24
CA PRO A 714 -23.25 -12.77 -10.19
C PRO A 714 -22.74 -13.98 -10.97
N ALA A 715 -22.51 -13.80 -12.26
CA ALA A 715 -22.06 -14.91 -13.10
C ALA A 715 -20.72 -15.44 -12.60
N LEU A 716 -20.67 -16.73 -12.27
CA LEU A 716 -19.41 -17.42 -12.03
C LEU A 716 -18.51 -17.26 -13.26
N PRO A 717 -17.21 -16.96 -13.10
CA PRO A 717 -16.26 -17.10 -14.19
C PRO A 717 -16.41 -18.49 -14.78
N ALA A 718 -16.45 -18.60 -16.11
CA ALA A 718 -16.53 -19.92 -16.75
C ALA A 718 -15.41 -20.80 -16.16
N PRO A 719 -15.74 -21.99 -15.60
CA PRO A 719 -14.75 -22.80 -14.91
C PRO A 719 -13.57 -23.03 -15.84
N ALA A 720 -12.36 -22.82 -15.31
CA ALA A 720 -11.13 -23.06 -16.04
C ALA A 720 -11.16 -24.49 -16.59
N SER A 721 -11.07 -24.61 -17.91
CA SER A 721 -11.19 -25.89 -18.59
C SER A 721 -10.16 -25.95 -19.71
N LEU A 722 -9.59 -27.13 -19.91
CA LEU A 722 -8.73 -27.42 -21.04
C LEU A 722 -9.57 -28.05 -22.14
N ILE A 723 -9.71 -27.34 -23.26
CA ILE A 723 -10.46 -27.83 -24.42
C ILE A 723 -9.47 -28.30 -25.47
N VAL A 724 -9.68 -29.53 -25.90
CA VAL A 724 -8.92 -30.17 -26.97
C VAL A 724 -9.90 -30.62 -28.05
N SER A 725 -9.64 -30.25 -29.29
CA SER A 725 -10.47 -30.65 -30.43
C SER A 725 -9.62 -31.19 -31.57
N GLU A 726 -10.06 -32.32 -32.13
CA GLU A 726 -9.40 -33.00 -33.24
C GLU A 726 -9.98 -32.51 -34.57
N SER A 727 -9.14 -32.29 -35.60
CA SER A 727 -9.69 -31.97 -36.92
C SER A 727 -10.58 -33.11 -37.42
N HIS A 728 -11.76 -32.74 -37.93
CA HIS A 728 -12.76 -33.70 -38.43
C HIS A 728 -13.33 -34.69 -37.40
N GLY A 729 -13.07 -34.48 -36.10
CA GLY A 729 -13.65 -35.29 -35.00
C GLY A 729 -12.88 -36.56 -34.65
N SER A 730 -11.72 -36.80 -35.27
CA SER A 730 -10.79 -37.88 -34.90
C SER A 730 -9.41 -37.61 -35.51
N THR A 731 -8.34 -37.94 -34.80
CA THR A 731 -6.96 -37.80 -35.29
C THR A 731 -6.51 -39.09 -35.98
N ALA A 732 -6.23 -39.02 -37.28
CA ALA A 732 -5.74 -40.17 -38.05
C ALA A 732 -4.62 -39.75 -39.00
N VAL A 733 -3.48 -40.45 -38.92
CA VAL A 733 -2.27 -40.12 -39.67
C VAL A 733 -1.72 -41.35 -40.39
N ASN A 734 -1.02 -41.10 -41.48
CA ASN A 734 -0.27 -42.12 -42.20
C ASN A 734 1.23 -41.95 -41.90
N GLU A 735 1.98 -43.04 -41.77
CA GLU A 735 3.45 -42.97 -41.62
C GLU A 735 4.10 -42.27 -42.82
N GLY A 736 4.91 -41.24 -42.56
CA GLY A 736 5.51 -40.39 -43.60
C GLY A 736 4.51 -39.58 -44.44
N GLY A 737 3.23 -39.55 -44.03
CA GLY A 737 2.13 -38.90 -44.73
C GLY A 737 1.90 -37.43 -44.34
N ILE A 738 0.72 -36.92 -44.69
CA ILE A 738 0.29 -35.57 -44.31
C ILE A 738 -0.12 -35.58 -42.83
N ALA A 739 0.37 -34.58 -42.08
CA ALA A 739 0.00 -34.39 -40.69
C ALA A 739 -1.50 -34.04 -40.53
N ASP A 740 -2.11 -34.56 -39.48
CA ASP A 740 -3.41 -34.11 -38.99
C ASP A 740 -3.20 -32.95 -37.97
N SER A 741 -4.27 -32.39 -37.43
CA SER A 741 -4.17 -31.29 -36.46
C SER A 741 -5.08 -31.43 -35.26
N ILE A 742 -4.63 -30.90 -34.14
CA ILE A 742 -5.45 -30.70 -32.94
C ILE A 742 -5.40 -29.22 -32.55
N GLN A 743 -6.48 -28.71 -31.99
CA GLN A 743 -6.53 -27.38 -31.37
C GLN A 743 -6.62 -27.53 -29.86
N VAL A 744 -5.78 -26.79 -29.15
CA VAL A 744 -5.76 -26.72 -27.69
C VAL A 744 -6.08 -25.28 -27.27
N SER A 745 -7.01 -25.10 -26.35
CA SER A 745 -7.39 -23.79 -25.81
C SER A 745 -7.84 -23.88 -24.36
N LEU A 746 -7.78 -22.77 -23.63
CA LEU A 746 -8.33 -22.67 -22.28
C LEU A 746 -9.64 -21.87 -22.27
N THR A 747 -10.52 -22.19 -21.33
CA THR A 747 -11.58 -21.27 -20.89
C THR A 747 -11.10 -20.48 -19.68
N GLY A 748 -11.49 -19.21 -19.59
CA GLY A 748 -11.06 -18.31 -18.53
C GLY A 748 -9.72 -17.61 -18.81
N THR A 749 -9.36 -16.68 -17.94
CA THR A 749 -8.13 -15.89 -18.00
C THR A 749 -7.29 -16.21 -16.77
N PRO A 750 -6.15 -16.92 -16.92
CA PRO A 750 -5.31 -17.25 -15.78
C PRO A 750 -4.51 -16.03 -15.31
N ASN A 751 -4.16 -16.00 -14.04
CA ASN A 751 -3.29 -14.98 -13.43
C ASN A 751 -1.80 -15.29 -13.57
N SER A 752 -1.48 -16.52 -14.00
CA SER A 752 -0.11 -17.00 -14.27
C SER A 752 -0.10 -17.83 -15.54
N ASN A 753 1.09 -18.11 -16.08
CA ASN A 753 1.20 -18.95 -17.27
C ASN A 753 0.74 -20.38 -16.97
N VAL A 754 -0.08 -20.93 -17.86
CA VAL A 754 -0.50 -22.34 -17.84
C VAL A 754 0.32 -23.09 -18.88
N LEU A 755 1.03 -24.13 -18.42
CA LEU A 755 1.82 -25.02 -19.26
C LEU A 755 1.00 -26.26 -19.56
N VAL A 756 0.65 -26.49 -20.82
CA VAL A 756 -0.03 -27.71 -21.26
C VAL A 756 0.99 -28.60 -21.95
N THR A 757 1.23 -29.78 -21.38
CA THR A 757 2.19 -30.76 -21.93
C THR A 757 1.43 -31.87 -22.64
N LEU A 758 1.71 -32.01 -23.94
CA LEU A 758 1.24 -33.09 -24.80
C LEU A 758 2.36 -34.13 -24.93
N THR A 759 2.12 -35.34 -24.42
CA THR A 759 3.13 -36.39 -24.39
C THR A 759 2.68 -37.59 -25.24
N PRO A 760 3.37 -37.86 -26.37
CA PRO A 760 3.22 -39.11 -27.09
C PRO A 760 3.47 -40.30 -26.16
N THR A 761 2.58 -41.29 -26.19
CA THR A 761 2.72 -42.50 -25.36
C THR A 761 3.77 -43.48 -25.89
N ASN A 762 4.23 -43.29 -27.13
CA ASN A 762 5.29 -44.07 -27.75
C ASN A 762 6.12 -43.21 -28.72
N ALA A 763 7.17 -43.81 -29.30
CA ALA A 763 8.09 -43.15 -30.22
C ALA A 763 7.64 -43.15 -31.68
N GLN A 764 6.34 -43.20 -31.97
CA GLN A 764 5.80 -43.18 -33.35
C GLN A 764 5.20 -41.83 -33.74
N ILE A 765 4.71 -41.04 -32.77
CA ILE A 765 4.08 -39.75 -33.02
C ILE A 765 5.09 -38.61 -32.91
N ASP A 766 5.08 -37.70 -33.88
CA ASP A 766 5.76 -36.40 -33.83
C ASP A 766 4.72 -35.27 -33.76
N LEU A 767 4.91 -34.37 -32.79
CA LEU A 767 4.09 -33.17 -32.55
C LEU A 767 4.76 -31.88 -33.07
N GLY A 768 5.84 -32.01 -33.85
CA GLY A 768 6.67 -30.91 -34.36
C GLY A 768 7.96 -30.65 -33.56
N ALA A 769 8.26 -31.48 -32.55
CA ALA A 769 9.46 -31.40 -31.71
C ALA A 769 10.41 -32.60 -31.90
N GLY A 770 10.07 -33.51 -32.81
CA GLY A 770 10.73 -34.80 -33.01
C GLY A 770 9.93 -35.95 -32.43
N THR A 771 10.12 -37.14 -32.99
CA THR A 771 9.31 -38.33 -32.67
C THR A 771 9.43 -38.74 -31.21
N GLY A 772 8.29 -38.95 -30.54
CA GLY A 772 8.20 -39.33 -29.13
C GLY A 772 8.57 -38.22 -28.14
N VAL A 773 8.86 -37.00 -28.63
CA VAL A 773 9.23 -35.87 -27.77
C VAL A 773 7.97 -35.13 -27.31
N PRO A 774 7.80 -34.89 -26.00
CA PRO A 774 6.69 -34.07 -25.50
C PRO A 774 6.72 -32.64 -26.06
N LEU A 775 5.55 -32.10 -26.38
CA LEU A 775 5.37 -30.70 -26.75
C LEU A 775 4.73 -29.94 -25.59
N VAL A 776 5.33 -28.81 -25.19
CA VAL A 776 4.79 -27.92 -24.16
C VAL A 776 4.22 -26.68 -24.83
N LEU A 777 2.91 -26.45 -24.66
CA LEU A 777 2.22 -25.22 -25.03
C LEU A 777 2.19 -24.30 -23.81
N THR A 778 2.49 -23.02 -24.02
CA THR A 778 2.38 -22.00 -22.97
C THR A 778 1.21 -21.10 -23.30
N PHE A 779 0.26 -21.00 -22.37
CA PHE A 779 -0.83 -20.03 -22.39
C PHE A 779 -0.55 -18.98 -21.32
N THR A 780 -0.34 -17.75 -21.77
CA THR A 780 -0.21 -16.57 -20.91
C THR A 780 -1.59 -16.00 -20.56
N PRO A 781 -1.66 -15.09 -19.57
CA PRO A 781 -2.89 -14.33 -19.30
C PRO A 781 -3.45 -13.59 -20.53
N ALA A 782 -2.60 -13.26 -21.52
CA ALA A 782 -3.02 -12.49 -22.69
C ALA A 782 -3.58 -13.33 -23.84
N ASP A 783 -3.31 -14.64 -23.87
CA ASP A 783 -3.64 -15.52 -25.00
C ASP A 783 -4.30 -16.84 -24.58
N SER A 784 -4.71 -16.99 -23.32
CA SER A 784 -5.38 -18.21 -22.80
C SER A 784 -6.59 -18.66 -23.62
N GLY A 785 -7.39 -17.71 -24.10
CA GLY A 785 -8.58 -17.98 -24.93
C GLY A 785 -8.31 -18.14 -26.43
N ILE A 786 -7.05 -18.06 -26.89
CA ILE A 786 -6.69 -18.20 -28.30
C ILE A 786 -6.30 -19.66 -28.57
N PRO A 787 -7.04 -20.41 -29.41
CA PRO A 787 -6.68 -21.78 -29.75
C PRO A 787 -5.29 -21.88 -30.41
N GLN A 788 -4.45 -22.75 -29.88
CA GLN A 788 -3.14 -23.09 -30.43
C GLN A 788 -3.24 -24.40 -31.22
N SER A 789 -2.75 -24.37 -32.45
CA SER A 789 -2.76 -25.52 -33.35
C SER A 789 -1.50 -26.37 -33.19
N VAL A 790 -1.67 -27.68 -33.03
CA VAL A 790 -0.57 -28.66 -33.03
C VAL A 790 -0.76 -29.62 -34.18
N PHE A 791 0.30 -29.82 -34.97
CA PHE A 791 0.30 -30.80 -36.05
C PHE A 791 0.75 -32.15 -35.51
N VAL A 792 0.04 -33.20 -35.90
CA VAL A 792 0.31 -34.58 -35.49
C VAL A 792 0.72 -35.36 -36.73
N SER A 793 1.91 -35.96 -36.72
CA SER A 793 2.39 -36.85 -37.80
C SER A 793 2.92 -38.16 -37.21
N ALA A 794 2.99 -39.20 -38.04
CA ALA A 794 3.63 -40.46 -37.70
C ALA A 794 4.98 -40.58 -38.44
N GLU A 795 6.01 -41.00 -37.70
CA GLU A 795 7.35 -41.28 -38.24
C GLU A 795 7.32 -42.52 -39.15
N ILE A 796 8.15 -42.52 -40.20
CA ILE A 796 8.34 -43.72 -41.02
C ILE A 796 9.36 -44.61 -40.31
N ASP A 797 8.92 -45.74 -39.74
CA ASP A 797 9.81 -46.61 -38.96
C ASP A 797 10.31 -47.83 -39.74
N GLY A 798 9.75 -48.07 -40.94
CA GLY A 798 10.15 -49.15 -41.84
C GLY A 798 9.59 -50.51 -41.44
N PHE A 799 8.61 -50.59 -40.53
CA PHE A 799 7.94 -51.83 -40.18
C PHE A 799 6.49 -51.80 -40.65
N VAL A 800 6.06 -52.86 -41.37
CA VAL A 800 4.65 -52.96 -41.76
C VAL A 800 3.83 -53.57 -40.62
N GLU A 801 3.20 -52.72 -39.82
CA GLU A 801 2.45 -53.10 -38.62
C GLU A 801 0.93 -53.11 -38.84
N GLY A 802 0.45 -52.58 -39.98
CA GLY A 802 -0.97 -52.37 -40.25
C GLY A 802 -1.60 -51.25 -39.41
N TYR A 803 -2.93 -51.15 -39.43
CA TYR A 803 -3.63 -50.10 -38.68
C TYR A 803 -3.55 -50.36 -37.18
N HIS A 804 -2.94 -49.43 -36.45
CA HIS A 804 -2.74 -49.52 -35.01
C HIS A 804 -3.05 -48.17 -34.34
N TRP A 805 -2.99 -48.16 -33.01
CA TRP A 805 -3.38 -47.01 -32.20
C TRP A 805 -2.20 -46.57 -31.33
N SER A 806 -1.94 -45.27 -31.34
CA SER A 806 -1.14 -44.58 -30.34
C SER A 806 -2.04 -43.60 -29.56
N ALA A 807 -1.48 -42.96 -28.54
CA ALA A 807 -2.18 -41.94 -27.79
C ALA A 807 -1.27 -40.76 -27.46
N ILE A 808 -1.86 -39.58 -27.32
CA ILE A 808 -1.23 -38.38 -26.78
C ILE A 808 -1.88 -38.11 -25.42
N SER A 809 -1.08 -38.25 -24.37
CA SER A 809 -1.50 -37.90 -23.02
C SER A 809 -1.38 -36.41 -22.77
N ILE A 810 -2.33 -35.84 -22.04
CA ILE A 810 -2.45 -34.40 -21.85
C ILE A 810 -2.40 -34.09 -20.36
N SER A 811 -1.49 -33.18 -19.99
CA SER A 811 -1.38 -32.66 -18.64
C SER A 811 -1.26 -31.15 -18.66
N SER A 812 -1.67 -30.50 -17.58
CA SER A 812 -1.49 -29.06 -17.39
C SER A 812 -0.81 -28.78 -16.06
N GLN A 813 -0.09 -27.67 -15.99
CA GLN A 813 0.55 -27.18 -14.77
C GLN A 813 0.49 -25.65 -14.75
N SER A 814 0.16 -25.08 -13.60
CA SER A 814 0.15 -23.63 -13.37
C SER A 814 0.41 -23.32 -11.90
N SER A 815 0.95 -22.14 -11.61
CA SER A 815 0.94 -21.57 -10.26
C SER A 815 -0.41 -20.93 -9.90
N ASP A 816 -1.28 -20.73 -10.89
CA ASP A 816 -2.68 -20.39 -10.68
C ASP A 816 -3.47 -21.67 -10.37
N GLN A 817 -3.99 -21.78 -9.14
CA GLN A 817 -4.66 -22.98 -8.63
C GLN A 817 -5.90 -23.36 -9.45
N ALA A 818 -6.62 -22.39 -10.02
CA ALA A 818 -7.78 -22.67 -10.87
C ALA A 818 -7.37 -23.42 -12.16
N PHE A 819 -6.10 -23.32 -12.56
CA PHE A 819 -5.57 -23.92 -13.79
C PHE A 819 -4.50 -25.01 -13.53
N ALA A 820 -4.23 -25.36 -12.27
CA ALA A 820 -3.09 -26.20 -11.90
C ALA A 820 -3.24 -27.67 -12.30
N ASN A 821 -4.47 -28.18 -12.41
CA ASN A 821 -4.77 -29.60 -12.66
C ASN A 821 -5.93 -29.81 -13.64
N LEU A 822 -5.98 -29.04 -14.73
CA LEU A 822 -7.02 -29.21 -15.74
C LEU A 822 -6.87 -30.57 -16.42
N THR A 823 -7.96 -31.34 -16.44
CA THR A 823 -8.04 -32.64 -17.09
C THR A 823 -8.64 -32.52 -18.49
N ALA A 824 -8.03 -33.18 -19.47
CA ALA A 824 -8.62 -33.45 -20.77
C ALA A 824 -8.49 -34.94 -21.08
N ASN A 825 -9.38 -35.47 -21.93
CA ASN A 825 -9.24 -36.84 -22.39
C ASN A 825 -7.98 -36.97 -23.25
N ASP A 826 -7.26 -38.08 -23.09
CA ASP A 826 -6.18 -38.44 -23.99
C ASP A 826 -6.70 -38.55 -25.42
N ILE A 827 -5.91 -38.06 -26.38
CA ILE A 827 -6.24 -38.18 -27.80
C ILE A 827 -5.77 -39.54 -28.28
N THR A 828 -6.70 -40.33 -28.81
CA THR A 828 -6.35 -41.58 -29.49
C THR A 828 -6.00 -41.28 -30.94
N VAL A 829 -4.79 -41.65 -31.37
CA VAL A 829 -4.30 -41.41 -32.73
C VAL A 829 -4.32 -42.73 -33.51
N GLY A 830 -5.11 -42.77 -34.56
CA GLY A 830 -5.11 -43.89 -35.51
C GLY A 830 -3.94 -43.76 -36.46
N ILE A 831 -3.01 -44.71 -36.42
CA ILE A 831 -1.85 -44.75 -37.31
C ILE A 831 -2.13 -45.82 -38.36
N GLN A 832 -2.21 -45.38 -39.61
CA GLN A 832 -2.21 -46.28 -40.74
C GLN A 832 -0.82 -46.31 -41.35
N ASP A 833 -0.16 -47.44 -41.16
CA ASP A 833 1.05 -47.73 -41.88
C ASP A 833 0.80 -47.64 -43.41
N VAL A 834 1.69 -46.92 -44.09
CA VAL A 834 1.66 -46.84 -45.54
C VAL A 834 2.34 -48.08 -46.07
N THR A 835 1.57 -49.14 -46.28
CA THR A 835 2.02 -50.24 -47.15
C THR A 835 2.28 -49.68 -48.54
N LEU A 836 3.53 -49.35 -48.85
CA LEU A 836 4.00 -49.06 -50.19
C LEU A 836 3.90 -50.37 -50.98
N ARG A 837 2.79 -50.56 -51.70
CA ARG A 837 2.68 -51.71 -52.60
C ARG A 837 3.87 -51.67 -53.56
N GLY A 838 4.63 -52.75 -53.64
CA GLY A 838 5.89 -52.84 -54.37
C GLY A 838 7.16 -52.71 -53.52
N ASP A 839 7.06 -52.35 -52.24
CA ASP A 839 8.14 -52.51 -51.26
C ASP A 839 8.04 -53.93 -50.70
N MET A 840 8.92 -54.80 -51.17
CA MET A 840 8.85 -56.24 -50.95
C MET A 840 9.91 -56.72 -49.96
N ASN A 841 10.85 -55.87 -49.55
CA ASN A 841 11.73 -56.15 -48.42
C ASN A 841 11.31 -55.41 -47.14
N GLY A 842 10.36 -54.48 -47.23
CA GLY A 842 9.86 -53.67 -46.14
C GLY A 842 10.87 -52.63 -45.67
N ASP A 843 11.72 -52.10 -46.56
CA ASP A 843 12.74 -51.10 -46.19
C ASP A 843 12.26 -49.64 -46.35
N GLY A 844 10.99 -49.45 -46.73
CA GLY A 844 10.35 -48.16 -46.90
C GLY A 844 10.58 -47.55 -48.28
N HIS A 845 11.27 -48.23 -49.20
CA HIS A 845 11.55 -47.77 -50.55
C HIS A 845 11.06 -48.79 -51.60
N ILE A 846 10.60 -48.28 -52.74
CA ILE A 846 10.30 -49.12 -53.92
C ILE A 846 11.47 -48.93 -54.89
N ASP A 847 12.44 -49.83 -54.81
CA ASP A 847 13.64 -49.78 -55.64
C ASP A 847 14.11 -51.16 -56.13
N SER A 848 15.33 -51.21 -56.67
CA SER A 848 15.89 -52.45 -57.21
C SER A 848 16.07 -53.58 -56.17
N LEU A 849 16.11 -53.26 -54.88
CA LEU A 849 16.24 -54.20 -53.77
C LEU A 849 14.97 -55.02 -53.56
N ASP A 850 13.81 -54.54 -54.04
CA ASP A 850 12.53 -55.25 -53.97
C ASP A 850 12.38 -56.33 -55.02
N ILE A 851 13.20 -56.31 -56.09
CA ILE A 851 13.08 -57.27 -57.21
C ILE A 851 13.30 -58.70 -56.74
N ALA A 852 14.31 -58.93 -55.90
CA ALA A 852 14.62 -60.27 -55.41
C ALA A 852 13.52 -60.78 -54.45
N PRO A 853 13.10 -60.03 -53.41
CA PRO A 853 11.94 -60.38 -52.59
C PRO A 853 10.65 -60.58 -53.40
N PHE A 854 10.31 -59.70 -54.35
CA PHE A 854 9.15 -59.86 -55.24
C PHE A 854 9.19 -61.16 -56.03
N SER A 855 10.37 -61.48 -56.59
CA SER A 855 10.56 -62.74 -57.31
C SER A 855 10.44 -63.96 -56.39
N ILE A 856 10.89 -63.87 -55.14
CA ILE A 856 10.75 -64.96 -54.17
C ILE A 856 9.27 -65.11 -53.77
N ALA A 857 8.55 -64.01 -53.57
CA ALA A 857 7.13 -64.00 -53.23
C ALA A 857 6.27 -64.74 -54.27
N ILE A 858 6.55 -64.58 -55.57
CA ILE A 858 5.83 -65.28 -56.65
C ILE A 858 6.21 -66.76 -56.73
N ILE A 859 7.48 -67.11 -56.53
CA ILE A 859 8.01 -68.46 -56.82
C ILE A 859 7.90 -69.39 -55.60
N ASP A 860 8.14 -68.86 -54.40
CA ASP A 860 8.12 -69.58 -53.13
C ASP A 860 7.62 -68.66 -52.01
N PRO A 861 6.29 -68.48 -51.89
CA PRO A 861 5.69 -67.65 -50.85
C PRO A 861 6.07 -68.09 -49.43
N GLN A 862 6.40 -69.37 -49.23
CA GLN A 862 6.79 -69.90 -47.93
C GLN A 862 8.22 -69.51 -47.56
N ALA A 863 9.14 -69.47 -48.54
CA ALA A 863 10.47 -68.91 -48.36
C ALA A 863 10.42 -67.38 -48.16
N TYR A 864 9.52 -66.68 -48.86
CA TYR A 864 9.31 -65.24 -48.65
C TYR A 864 8.88 -64.96 -47.21
N ALA A 865 7.83 -65.62 -46.72
CA ALA A 865 7.34 -65.44 -45.35
C ALA A 865 8.37 -65.81 -44.26
N GLN A 866 9.36 -66.66 -44.57
CA GLN A 866 10.48 -66.94 -43.66
C GLN A 866 11.57 -65.87 -43.71
N ALA A 867 11.83 -65.28 -44.87
CA ALA A 867 12.84 -64.25 -45.06
C ALA A 867 12.37 -62.87 -44.59
N PHE A 868 11.07 -62.59 -44.76
CA PHE A 868 10.42 -61.31 -44.44
C PHE A 868 9.19 -61.56 -43.54
N PRO A 869 9.41 -62.01 -42.29
CA PRO A 869 8.31 -62.29 -41.37
C PRO A 869 7.55 -61.00 -41.04
N GLY A 870 6.22 -61.05 -41.15
CA GLY A 870 5.33 -59.90 -40.90
C GLY A 870 4.80 -59.24 -42.18
N PHE A 871 5.49 -59.42 -43.32
CA PHE A 871 5.09 -58.85 -44.60
C PHE A 871 4.26 -59.85 -45.41
N ASP A 872 3.02 -59.51 -45.74
CA ASP A 872 2.17 -60.34 -46.60
C ASP A 872 2.44 -60.02 -48.07
N PRO A 873 3.04 -60.95 -48.85
CA PRO A 873 3.35 -60.70 -50.24
C PRO A 873 2.09 -60.51 -51.11
N ASN A 874 0.91 -61.02 -50.70
CA ASN A 874 -0.35 -60.76 -51.42
C ASN A 874 -0.93 -59.37 -51.13
N VAL A 875 -0.38 -58.66 -50.14
CA VAL A 875 -0.77 -57.28 -49.82
C VAL A 875 0.21 -56.31 -50.49
N LEU A 876 1.51 -56.59 -50.37
CA LEU A 876 2.57 -55.72 -50.90
C LEU A 876 2.79 -55.91 -52.40
N GLY A 877 2.72 -57.14 -52.89
CA GLY A 877 3.01 -57.48 -54.28
C GLY A 877 1.80 -57.56 -55.21
N ASP A 878 0.57 -57.51 -54.68
CA ASP A 878 -0.65 -57.43 -55.49
C ASP A 878 -0.81 -56.02 -56.07
N LEU A 879 -0.27 -55.80 -57.25
CA LEU A 879 -0.31 -54.50 -57.94
C LEU A 879 -1.43 -54.41 -58.97
N THR A 880 -2.10 -55.53 -59.24
CA THR A 880 -3.30 -55.57 -60.07
C THR A 880 -4.60 -55.41 -59.26
N GLY A 881 -4.54 -55.61 -57.95
CA GLY A 881 -5.64 -55.43 -56.99
C GLY A 881 -6.59 -56.62 -56.93
N ASP A 882 -6.17 -57.82 -57.34
CA ASP A 882 -7.03 -59.02 -57.37
C ASP A 882 -6.93 -59.89 -56.11
N GLY A 883 -6.07 -59.48 -55.16
CA GLY A 883 -5.92 -60.08 -53.84
C GLY A 883 -4.91 -61.23 -53.76
N ILE A 884 -4.15 -61.49 -54.82
CA ILE A 884 -3.05 -62.47 -54.82
C ILE A 884 -1.82 -61.89 -55.53
N ILE A 885 -0.62 -62.27 -55.11
CA ILE A 885 0.59 -61.98 -55.88
C ILE A 885 0.83 -63.10 -56.91
N ASP A 886 0.85 -62.76 -58.19
CA ASP A 886 1.18 -63.70 -59.24
C ASP A 886 1.96 -63.06 -60.40
N THR A 887 2.07 -63.79 -61.51
CA THR A 887 2.82 -63.32 -62.67
C THR A 887 2.24 -62.07 -63.35
N LEU A 888 0.96 -61.74 -63.09
CA LEU A 888 0.27 -60.57 -63.62
C LEU A 888 0.75 -59.29 -62.95
N ASP A 889 1.28 -59.36 -61.72
CA ASP A 889 1.81 -58.21 -60.99
C ASP A 889 3.22 -57.80 -61.42
N ILE A 890 3.94 -58.65 -62.17
CA ILE A 890 5.33 -58.38 -62.62
C ILE A 890 5.42 -57.09 -63.46
N ALA A 891 4.47 -56.86 -64.36
CA ALA A 891 4.50 -55.69 -65.24
C ALA A 891 4.22 -54.38 -64.48
N PRO A 892 3.15 -54.28 -63.66
CA PRO A 892 2.96 -53.16 -62.74
C PRO A 892 4.15 -52.95 -61.80
N PHE A 893 4.74 -54.02 -61.25
CA PHE A 893 5.88 -53.95 -60.34
C PHE A 893 7.12 -53.34 -61.01
N SER A 894 7.39 -53.77 -62.24
CA SER A 894 8.48 -53.22 -63.03
C SER A 894 8.27 -51.74 -63.35
N GLN A 895 7.03 -51.31 -63.62
CA GLN A 895 6.69 -49.90 -63.85
C GLN A 895 6.90 -49.06 -62.59
N LEU A 896 6.52 -49.61 -61.43
CA LEU A 896 6.70 -49.00 -60.13
C LEU A 896 8.17 -48.69 -59.83
N ILE A 897 9.07 -49.66 -60.01
CA ILE A 897 10.52 -49.49 -59.79
C ILE A 897 11.16 -48.53 -60.81
N MET A 898 10.60 -48.45 -62.03
CA MET A 898 11.08 -47.51 -63.06
C MET A 898 10.54 -46.09 -62.88
N GLY A 899 9.59 -45.87 -61.97
CA GLY A 899 8.98 -44.56 -61.71
C GLY A 899 8.13 -44.01 -62.85
N THR A 900 7.50 -44.88 -63.66
CA THR A 900 6.75 -44.51 -64.88
C THR A 900 5.28 -44.83 -64.83
#